data_AF-Q306M6-F1
#
_entry.id   AF-Q306M6-F1
#
_cell.length_a   1.000
_cell.length_b   1.000
_cell.length_c   1.000
_cell.angle_alpha   90.00
_cell.angle_beta   90.00
_cell.angle_gamma   90.00
#
_symmetry.space_group_name_H-M   'P 1'
#
loop_
_entity.id
_entity.type
_entity.pdbx_description
1 polymer ?
#
loop_
_entity_poly.entity_id
_entity_poly.type
_entity_poly.pdbx_seq_one_letter_code
_entity_poly.pdbx_strand_id
1 'polypeptide(L)'
;MNSEEMNHVNPFEISDNNDVSIPSQRYPFANDPADSVFCADDFLQSYGEFNMDNFGESEPFIDASGAINAAIGVTGTVLGFLGVPFAGALTTFYQKLFGFLFPNNNTKQWEEFMKQVEALIDEKISDAVRNKAISELQGLVNNITLYTEALEEWLENKENPAVRDRVLQRWRILDGFFEQQMPSFAVKGFEVLLLVVYTQAANLHLLSLRDAYIYGAEWGLTPTNIDQNHTRLLRHSAEYTDHCVNWYNTGLKQLENSDAKSWFQYNRFRREMTLSVLDVIALFPAYDVKMYPIPTNFQLTREVYTDVIGKIGRNDSDHWYSANAPSFSNLESTLIRTPHVVDYIKKLKIFYATVDYYGIYGRSGKWVGHIITSATSANTTETRNYGTIVNHDSVELNFEGKNIYKTGSLPQGVPPYQIGYVTPIYFITRAVNFFTVSGSKTSVEKYYSKKDRYYSEGLPEEQGVFSTEQLPPNSIAEPEHIAYSHRLCHVTFISVSNGNKYSKDLPLFSWTHSSVDFDNYVYPTKITQLPATKGYNVSIVKEPGFIGGDIGKNNGQILGKYKVNVEDVSQKYRFRVRYATETEGELGIKIDGRTVNLYQYKKTKAPGDPLTYKAFDYLSFSTPVKFNNASSTIELFLQNKTSGTFYLAGIEIIPVKSNYEEELTLEEAKKAVSSLFTDARNALKTDVTDYQIDQAANLVECISGDLYAKEKIVLLRAVKFAKQLSQSQNLLSDPEFNNVNRENSWTASTSVAIIEGDPLYKGRAVQLSSARDENFPTYLYQKIDESTLKPYTRYQLRGFVEGSENLDVYLIRYGAAHVRMNVPYNLEIIDTSSPVNPCEEVDGLSHRSCNVFDRCKQSISVAPDANTGPDQIDGDPHAFSFHIDTGTVDSTENLGIWVAFKISELDGSAIFGNLELIEVGPLSGEALAQVQRKEEKWKQVLAKKRETTAKLYAAAKQAIDQLFADSQNTKLRFDTEFSNILSAEHLVYKIQDIYNNELSAIPGLNYDLFMELENRIQNAITLYDARNILQNGGFKSDVTSWETTANAEVQQIDGASVLVLSNWNASVAQSVNVQNDHGYVLRVTAKKEGIGNGYVTILDCANHIDTLTFSACDSDSDTSSNELTAYVTKTLEIFPDTEQIRIEIGETEGMFYVESVELIRMEN
;
A
#
# COMPACT_ATOMS: atom_id res chain seq x y z
N MET A 1 -50.14 3.72 29.26
CA MET A 1 -51.04 2.82 28.50
C MET A 1 -50.56 1.42 28.83
N ASN A 2 -50.93 0.91 30.01
CA ASN A 2 -52.14 0.11 30.30
C ASN A 2 -52.19 -1.11 29.38
N SER A 3 -52.22 -2.34 29.87
CA SER A 3 -52.82 -2.85 31.11
C SER A 3 -52.31 -4.29 31.33
N GLU A 4 -51.85 -4.63 32.54
CA GLU A 4 -52.56 -5.49 33.52
C GLU A 4 -52.24 -6.99 33.33
N GLU A 5 -52.00 -7.81 34.35
CA GLU A 5 -51.78 -7.64 35.79
C GLU A 5 -51.44 -9.04 36.35
N MET A 6 -50.56 -9.10 37.36
CA MET A 6 -50.72 -9.83 38.66
C MET A 6 -51.19 -11.31 38.64
N ASN A 7 -50.58 -12.28 39.32
CA ASN A 7 -50.15 -12.30 40.73
C ASN A 7 -49.55 -13.71 41.04
N HIS A 8 -48.42 -13.81 41.78
CA HIS A 8 -48.30 -14.27 43.19
C HIS A 8 -48.75 -15.75 43.44
N VAL A 9 -48.05 -16.65 44.16
CA VAL A 9 -47.16 -16.59 45.33
C VAL A 9 -46.56 -18.02 45.58
N ASN A 10 -45.36 -18.10 46.18
CA ASN A 10 -44.69 -19.27 46.84
C ASN A 10 -45.64 -20.06 47.80
N PRO A 11 -45.34 -21.22 48.50
CA PRO A 11 -44.04 -21.79 48.95
C PRO A 11 -44.01 -23.37 49.11
N PHE A 12 -42.96 -23.89 49.80
CA PHE A 12 -42.85 -25.17 50.55
C PHE A 12 -42.32 -26.46 49.89
N GLU A 13 -41.05 -26.79 50.20
CA GLU A 13 -40.55 -27.85 51.11
C GLU A 13 -41.12 -29.30 51.10
N ILE A 14 -40.19 -30.29 51.25
CA ILE A 14 -40.35 -31.72 51.67
C ILE A 14 -40.75 -32.68 50.52
N SER A 15 -40.22 -33.90 50.26
CA SER A 15 -39.42 -34.94 50.96
C SER A 15 -38.79 -35.93 49.95
N ASP A 16 -37.84 -36.72 50.47
CA ASP A 16 -37.20 -37.94 49.96
C ASP A 16 -38.03 -39.00 49.20
N ASN A 17 -37.25 -39.81 48.46
CA ASN A 17 -37.34 -41.25 48.16
C ASN A 17 -37.74 -41.72 46.76
N ASN A 18 -36.71 -42.27 46.11
CA ASN A 18 -36.59 -43.59 45.47
C ASN A 18 -37.46 -43.99 44.27
N ASP A 19 -36.72 -44.63 43.36
CA ASP A 19 -37.08 -45.75 42.51
C ASP A 19 -37.73 -45.51 41.14
N VAL A 20 -36.93 -45.89 40.14
CA VAL A 20 -37.26 -46.87 39.09
C VAL A 20 -37.88 -46.34 37.79
N SER A 21 -37.14 -46.71 36.73
CA SER A 21 -37.59 -47.03 35.37
C SER A 21 -38.05 -45.89 34.46
N ILE A 22 -37.24 -45.68 33.43
CA ILE A 22 -37.61 -45.10 32.16
C ILE A 22 -38.26 -46.22 31.31
N PRO A 23 -39.50 -46.05 30.80
CA PRO A 23 -39.96 -46.80 29.64
C PRO A 23 -39.99 -45.90 28.39
N SER A 24 -39.36 -46.41 27.35
CA SER A 24 -39.37 -45.93 25.96
C SER A 24 -40.77 -45.85 25.35
N GLN A 25 -40.99 -44.90 24.42
CA GLN A 25 -41.76 -45.06 23.16
C GLN A 25 -41.37 -43.89 22.23
N ARG A 26 -41.20 -43.99 20.90
CA ARG A 26 -41.29 -45.06 19.90
C ARG A 26 -40.70 -44.49 18.59
N TYR A 27 -39.86 -45.28 17.93
CA TYR A 27 -39.51 -45.35 16.50
C TYR A 27 -40.73 -45.17 15.54
N PRO A 28 -40.59 -44.93 14.21
CA PRO A 28 -39.86 -45.81 13.25
C PRO A 28 -39.38 -45.11 11.92
N PHE A 29 -38.68 -45.65 10.91
CA PHE A 29 -38.32 -46.98 10.34
C PHE A 29 -36.93 -46.82 9.66
N ALA A 30 -35.92 -47.67 9.90
CA ALA A 30 -35.66 -49.01 9.36
C ALA A 30 -35.10 -49.05 7.92
N ASN A 31 -33.86 -49.53 7.77
CA ASN A 31 -33.57 -50.79 7.09
C ASN A 31 -32.11 -51.24 7.36
N ASP A 32 -32.01 -52.38 8.02
CA ASP A 32 -30.84 -53.27 8.06
C ASP A 32 -31.12 -54.45 7.10
N PRO A 33 -30.08 -55.15 6.61
CA PRO A 33 -29.89 -56.50 7.14
C PRO A 33 -28.41 -56.86 7.40
N ALA A 34 -28.11 -57.17 8.66
CA ALA A 34 -27.58 -58.44 9.18
C ALA A 34 -26.66 -59.27 8.25
N ASP A 35 -25.41 -59.51 8.67
CA ASP A 35 -25.02 -60.76 9.35
C ASP A 35 -23.48 -60.88 9.50
N SER A 36 -23.06 -61.13 10.74
CA SER A 36 -22.09 -62.14 11.21
C SER A 36 -21.20 -61.62 12.35
N VAL A 37 -21.72 -61.84 13.56
CA VAL A 37 -20.93 -61.95 14.79
C VAL A 37 -20.15 -63.27 14.71
N PHE A 38 -18.83 -63.20 14.79
CA PHE A 38 -18.00 -64.33 15.20
C PHE A 38 -17.34 -63.98 16.52
N CYS A 39 -17.76 -64.66 17.59
CA CYS A 39 -17.03 -64.77 18.84
C CYS A 39 -15.69 -65.48 18.60
N ALA A 40 -14.61 -64.96 19.18
CA ALA A 40 -13.32 -65.63 19.24
C ALA A 40 -12.91 -65.79 20.71
N ASP A 41 -13.58 -66.73 21.39
CA ASP A 41 -13.01 -67.45 22.54
C ASP A 41 -12.59 -68.82 22.02
N ASP A 42 -11.32 -68.94 21.61
CA ASP A 42 -10.50 -70.17 21.62
C ASP A 42 -9.25 -69.97 20.76
N PHE A 43 -8.18 -69.44 21.35
CA PHE A 43 -6.80 -69.79 20.94
C PHE A 43 -5.78 -69.43 22.05
N LEU A 44 -6.01 -69.96 23.25
CA LEU A 44 -5.02 -70.01 24.33
C LEU A 44 -4.51 -71.45 24.46
N GLN A 45 -3.47 -71.80 23.70
CA GLN A 45 -2.42 -72.72 24.16
C GLN A 45 -1.28 -72.81 23.16
N SER A 46 -0.05 -72.78 23.70
CA SER A 46 1.25 -72.95 23.03
C SER A 46 1.82 -71.72 22.31
N TYR A 47 2.20 -70.69 23.06
CA TYR A 47 3.49 -69.96 22.96
C TYR A 47 3.59 -69.11 24.25
N GLY A 48 4.71 -69.20 24.98
CA GLY A 48 4.82 -68.67 26.35
C GLY A 48 4.43 -67.18 26.47
N GLU A 49 3.36 -66.93 27.21
CA GLU A 49 2.86 -65.59 27.54
C GLU A 49 3.91 -64.82 28.35
N PHE A 50 4.25 -63.62 27.87
CA PHE A 50 5.06 -62.66 28.61
C PHE A 50 4.09 -61.76 29.38
N ASN A 51 3.99 -61.98 30.69
CA ASN A 51 3.13 -61.20 31.59
C ASN A 51 3.57 -59.72 31.59
N MET A 52 2.59 -58.81 31.57
CA MET A 52 2.81 -57.36 31.77
C MET A 52 3.46 -57.04 33.12
N ASP A 53 3.47 -57.99 34.07
CA ASP A 53 4.06 -57.86 35.40
C ASP A 53 5.60 -57.80 35.42
N ASN A 54 6.28 -58.06 34.30
CA ASN A 54 7.75 -57.93 34.20
C ASN A 54 8.23 -56.49 33.94
N PHE A 55 7.32 -55.52 33.78
CA PHE A 55 7.66 -54.10 33.75
C PHE A 55 7.69 -53.56 35.19
N GLY A 56 8.71 -53.94 35.96
CA GLY A 56 8.95 -53.36 37.28
C GLY A 56 9.33 -51.88 37.16
N GLU A 57 8.87 -51.06 38.11
CA GLU A 57 9.25 -49.65 38.22
C GLU A 57 10.77 -49.49 38.12
N SER A 58 11.20 -48.59 37.24
CA SER A 58 12.60 -48.23 37.12
C SER A 58 13.11 -47.60 38.42
N GLU A 59 14.36 -47.87 38.79
CA GLU A 59 15.08 -46.98 39.72
C GLU A 59 14.90 -45.55 39.21
N PRO A 60 14.71 -44.57 40.12
CA PRO A 60 14.25 -43.25 39.74
C PRO A 60 15.19 -42.68 38.70
N PHE A 61 14.73 -42.61 37.45
CA PHE A 61 14.99 -41.45 36.64
C PHE A 61 14.81 -40.28 37.61
N ILE A 62 15.89 -39.55 37.88
CA ILE A 62 15.85 -38.29 38.64
C ILE A 62 14.54 -37.60 38.28
N ASP A 63 13.84 -37.07 39.30
CA ASP A 63 12.56 -36.32 39.41
C ASP A 63 12.18 -35.32 38.27
N ALA A 64 12.87 -35.38 37.13
CA ALA A 64 12.77 -34.63 35.89
C ALA A 64 11.58 -35.01 34.99
N SER A 65 10.85 -36.10 35.28
CA SER A 65 9.60 -36.42 34.58
C SER A 65 8.53 -35.34 34.79
N GLY A 66 8.57 -34.63 35.93
CA GLY A 66 7.71 -33.47 36.20
C GLY A 66 8.08 -32.24 35.36
N ALA A 67 9.37 -31.94 35.22
CA ALA A 67 9.86 -30.79 34.44
C ALA A 67 9.53 -30.91 32.94
N ILE A 68 9.81 -32.06 32.32
CA ILE A 68 9.45 -32.27 30.90
C ILE A 68 7.94 -32.30 30.69
N ASN A 69 7.17 -32.92 31.59
CA ASN A 69 5.70 -32.87 31.52
C ASN A 69 5.18 -31.44 31.53
N ALA A 70 5.66 -30.61 32.46
CA ALA A 70 5.25 -29.22 32.55
C ALA A 70 5.60 -28.43 31.28
N ALA A 71 6.81 -28.59 30.76
CA ALA A 71 7.25 -27.94 29.52
C ALA A 71 6.39 -28.32 28.31
N ILE A 72 6.15 -29.62 28.09
CA ILE A 72 5.32 -30.12 26.99
C ILE A 72 3.87 -29.67 27.16
N GLY A 73 3.33 -29.73 28.39
CA GLY A 73 1.99 -29.26 28.73
C GLY A 73 1.80 -27.75 28.48
N VAL A 74 2.81 -26.94 28.80
CA VAL A 74 2.84 -25.50 28.47
C VAL A 74 2.78 -25.31 26.96
N THR A 75 3.68 -25.94 26.19
CA THR A 75 3.74 -25.82 24.73
C THR A 75 2.41 -26.24 24.09
N GLY A 76 1.83 -27.37 24.52
CA GLY A 76 0.52 -27.84 24.05
C GLY A 76 -0.62 -26.88 24.37
N THR A 77 -0.61 -26.30 25.58
CA THR A 77 -1.62 -25.32 26.03
C THR A 77 -1.54 -24.02 25.21
N VAL A 78 -0.32 -23.52 24.97
CA VAL A 78 -0.09 -22.33 24.15
C VAL A 78 -0.49 -22.57 22.70
N LEU A 79 -0.05 -23.68 22.08
CA LEU A 79 -0.41 -24.04 20.70
C LEU A 79 -1.92 -24.08 20.50
N GLY A 80 -2.67 -24.64 21.47
CA GLY A 80 -4.12 -24.68 21.44
C GLY A 80 -4.82 -23.30 21.56
N PHE A 81 -4.10 -22.27 22.03
CA PHE A 81 -4.62 -20.93 22.26
C PHE A 81 -4.16 -19.88 21.23
N LEU A 82 -3.18 -20.20 20.37
CA LEU A 82 -2.64 -19.25 19.38
C LEU A 82 -3.73 -18.69 18.46
N GLY A 83 -3.82 -17.36 18.42
CA GLY A 83 -4.77 -16.64 17.58
C GLY A 83 -6.22 -16.64 18.09
N VAL A 84 -6.49 -17.05 19.33
CA VAL A 84 -7.83 -16.95 19.96
C VAL A 84 -7.95 -15.61 20.68
N PRO A 85 -8.78 -14.64 20.22
CA PRO A 85 -8.89 -13.31 20.84
C PRO A 85 -10.00 -13.21 21.90
N PHE A 86 -10.87 -14.22 22.05
CA PHE A 86 -12.10 -14.08 22.83
C PHE A 86 -11.93 -14.43 24.32
N ALA A 87 -12.44 -13.55 25.17
CA ALA A 87 -12.42 -13.60 26.63
C ALA A 87 -12.77 -14.95 27.26
N GLY A 88 -13.78 -15.67 26.75
CA GLY A 88 -14.30 -16.88 27.39
C GLY A 88 -13.32 -18.06 27.46
N ALA A 89 -12.28 -18.08 26.60
CA ALA A 89 -11.24 -19.11 26.62
C ALA A 89 -10.02 -18.72 27.46
N LEU A 90 -9.89 -17.44 27.85
CA LEU A 90 -8.69 -16.89 28.47
C LEU A 90 -8.50 -17.39 29.92
N THR A 91 -9.58 -17.50 30.69
CA THR A 91 -9.54 -18.03 32.07
C THR A 91 -9.10 -19.50 32.07
N THR A 92 -9.70 -20.32 31.21
CA THR A 92 -9.33 -21.74 31.05
C THR A 92 -7.88 -21.88 30.58
N PHE A 93 -7.42 -21.01 29.68
CA PHE A 93 -6.04 -20.99 29.21
C PHE A 93 -5.05 -20.75 30.37
N TYR A 94 -5.24 -19.69 31.16
CA TYR A 94 -4.34 -19.40 32.28
C TYR A 94 -4.43 -20.46 33.38
N GLN A 95 -5.62 -20.98 33.69
CA GLN A 95 -5.77 -22.09 34.65
C GLN A 95 -4.97 -23.33 34.25
N LYS A 96 -5.01 -23.73 32.98
CA LYS A 96 -4.19 -24.84 32.45
C LYS A 96 -2.71 -24.54 32.53
N LEU A 97 -2.30 -23.35 32.10
CA LEU A 97 -0.90 -22.92 32.12
C LEU A 97 -0.32 -22.92 33.54
N PHE A 98 -1.09 -22.43 34.50
CA PHE A 98 -0.73 -22.35 35.92
C PHE A 98 -0.70 -23.73 36.57
N GLY A 99 -1.60 -24.63 36.16
CA GLY A 99 -1.57 -26.04 36.57
C GLY A 99 -0.25 -26.73 36.24
N PHE A 100 0.41 -26.33 35.14
CA PHE A 100 1.74 -26.83 34.79
C PHE A 100 2.87 -26.05 35.48
N LEU A 101 2.84 -24.71 35.48
CA LEU A 101 3.98 -23.90 35.93
C LEU A 101 4.07 -23.70 37.45
N PHE A 102 2.95 -23.72 38.17
CA PHE A 102 2.92 -23.53 39.62
C PHE A 102 1.72 -24.26 40.23
N PRO A 103 1.72 -25.61 40.19
CA PRO A 103 0.63 -26.42 40.73
C PRO A 103 0.40 -26.11 42.21
N ASN A 104 -0.85 -25.91 42.61
CA ASN A 104 -1.25 -25.47 43.96
C ASN A 104 -0.62 -24.12 44.38
N ASN A 105 -0.40 -23.20 43.43
CA ASN A 105 0.12 -21.84 43.65
C ASN A 105 1.48 -21.77 44.38
N ASN A 106 2.37 -22.74 44.14
CA ASN A 106 3.73 -22.76 44.70
C ASN A 106 4.80 -22.87 43.62
N THR A 107 6.05 -22.55 43.97
CA THR A 107 7.19 -22.50 43.07
C THR A 107 7.96 -23.83 42.91
N LYS A 108 7.48 -24.95 43.47
CA LYS A 108 8.22 -26.23 43.43
C LYS A 108 8.57 -26.67 42.02
N GLN A 109 7.66 -26.47 41.07
CA GLN A 109 7.91 -26.81 39.67
C GLN A 109 9.11 -26.04 39.07
N TRP A 110 9.32 -24.79 39.49
CA TRP A 110 10.45 -23.99 39.03
C TRP A 110 11.78 -24.49 39.62
N GLU A 111 11.75 -25.03 40.83
CA GLU A 111 12.91 -25.72 41.40
C GLU A 111 13.23 -27.01 40.64
N GLU A 112 12.20 -27.74 40.18
CA GLU A 112 12.39 -28.91 39.32
C GLU A 112 13.00 -28.55 37.96
N PHE A 113 12.60 -27.42 37.35
CA PHE A 113 13.28 -26.92 36.14
C PHE A 113 14.77 -26.65 36.40
N MET A 114 15.13 -26.05 37.54
CA MET A 114 16.53 -25.81 37.90
C MET A 114 17.28 -27.14 38.11
N LYS A 115 16.72 -28.08 38.88
CA LYS A 115 17.33 -29.39 39.16
C LYS A 115 17.54 -30.22 37.90
N GLN A 116 16.60 -30.14 36.97
CA GLN A 116 16.70 -30.81 35.67
C GLN A 116 17.95 -30.35 34.93
N VAL A 117 18.16 -29.05 34.76
CA VAL A 117 19.32 -28.55 34.01
C VAL A 117 20.62 -28.82 34.75
N GLU A 118 20.65 -28.69 36.08
CA GLU A 118 21.79 -29.12 36.91
C GLU A 118 22.17 -30.58 36.65
N ALA A 119 21.19 -31.48 36.55
CA ALA A 119 21.43 -32.89 36.25
C ALA A 119 21.87 -33.14 34.80
N LEU A 120 21.42 -32.32 33.85
CA LEU A 120 21.79 -32.44 32.44
C LEU A 120 23.25 -32.07 32.15
N ILE A 121 23.79 -31.07 32.88
CA ILE A 121 25.17 -30.59 32.67
C ILE A 121 26.14 -30.89 33.82
N ASP A 122 25.67 -31.56 34.87
CA ASP A 122 26.45 -31.91 36.08
C ASP A 122 27.11 -30.70 36.76
N GLU A 123 26.38 -29.59 36.80
CA GLU A 123 26.76 -28.36 37.49
C GLU A 123 25.70 -27.94 38.52
N LYS A 124 26.07 -27.04 39.44
CA LYS A 124 25.17 -26.58 40.52
C LYS A 124 24.99 -25.08 40.53
N ILE A 125 23.74 -24.66 40.70
CA ILE A 125 23.38 -23.28 41.00
C ILE A 125 23.74 -23.01 42.46
N SER A 126 24.48 -21.93 42.72
CA SER A 126 24.78 -21.53 44.10
C SER A 126 23.51 -21.24 44.90
N ASP A 127 23.51 -21.56 46.20
CA ASP A 127 22.35 -21.33 47.08
C ASP A 127 21.85 -19.89 47.05
N ALA A 128 22.77 -18.92 46.98
CA ALA A 128 22.42 -17.50 46.90
C ALA A 128 21.64 -17.15 45.63
N VAL A 129 22.07 -17.65 44.47
CA VAL A 129 21.40 -17.42 43.18
C VAL A 129 20.06 -18.15 43.14
N ARG A 130 20.03 -19.41 43.56
CA ARG A 130 18.82 -20.24 43.63
C ARG A 130 17.75 -19.60 44.52
N ASN A 131 18.09 -19.27 45.76
CA ASN A 131 17.14 -18.70 46.73
C ASN A 131 16.60 -17.35 46.25
N LYS A 132 17.45 -16.53 45.62
CA LYS A 132 17.01 -15.25 45.02
C LYS A 132 16.02 -15.50 43.89
N ALA A 133 16.35 -16.37 42.93
CA ALA A 133 15.47 -16.68 41.80
C ALA A 133 14.10 -17.23 42.25
N ILE A 134 14.08 -18.17 43.21
CA ILE A 134 12.83 -18.73 43.75
C ILE A 134 12.00 -17.66 44.46
N SER A 135 12.63 -16.77 45.23
CA SER A 135 11.93 -15.70 45.95
C SER A 135 11.29 -14.71 44.99
N GLU A 136 11.98 -14.35 43.91
CA GLU A 136 11.44 -13.47 42.87
C GLU A 136 10.31 -14.15 42.09
N LEU A 137 10.48 -15.42 41.70
CA LEU A 137 9.41 -16.22 41.08
C LEU A 137 8.16 -16.29 41.97
N GLN A 138 8.30 -16.47 43.29
CA GLN A 138 7.14 -16.45 44.19
C GLN A 138 6.44 -15.08 44.15
N GLY A 139 7.20 -13.99 44.06
CA GLY A 139 6.66 -12.65 43.84
C GLY A 139 5.89 -12.52 42.52
N LEU A 140 6.40 -13.08 41.42
CA LEU A 140 5.69 -13.13 40.13
C LEU A 140 4.42 -13.96 40.21
N VAL A 141 4.49 -15.16 40.79
CA VAL A 141 3.33 -16.05 40.98
C VAL A 141 2.23 -15.32 41.77
N ASN A 142 2.58 -14.62 42.84
CA ASN A 142 1.59 -13.86 43.60
C ASN A 142 0.94 -12.74 42.76
N ASN A 143 1.73 -11.99 41.98
CA ASN A 143 1.21 -10.89 41.17
C ASN A 143 0.42 -11.37 39.94
N ILE A 144 0.82 -12.48 39.30
CA ILE A 144 0.10 -13.03 38.16
C ILE A 144 -1.25 -13.59 38.59
N THR A 145 -1.34 -14.26 39.75
CA THR A 145 -2.61 -14.71 40.33
C THR A 145 -3.55 -13.52 40.58
N LEU A 146 -3.05 -12.44 41.20
CA LEU A 146 -3.84 -11.23 41.46
C LEU A 146 -4.30 -10.52 40.17
N TYR A 147 -3.48 -10.56 39.12
CA TYR A 147 -3.85 -10.08 37.79
C TYR A 147 -4.96 -10.94 37.18
N THR A 148 -4.80 -12.28 37.18
CA THR A 148 -5.81 -13.17 36.58
C THR A 148 -7.14 -13.16 37.32
N GLU A 149 -7.15 -13.01 38.66
CA GLU A 149 -8.37 -12.81 39.43
C GLU A 149 -9.08 -11.50 39.04
N ALA A 150 -8.32 -10.41 38.90
CA ALA A 150 -8.87 -9.14 38.45
C ALA A 150 -9.36 -9.19 36.99
N LEU A 151 -8.68 -9.97 36.15
CA LEU A 151 -9.07 -10.22 34.77
C LEU A 151 -10.37 -11.01 34.70
N GLU A 152 -10.52 -12.08 35.48
CA GLU A 152 -11.75 -12.88 35.56
C GLU A 152 -12.94 -12.03 36.04
N GLU A 153 -12.75 -11.25 37.11
CA GLU A 153 -13.78 -10.31 37.61
C GLU A 153 -14.18 -9.28 36.55
N TRP A 154 -13.21 -8.75 35.79
CA TRP A 154 -13.46 -7.80 34.70
C TRP A 154 -14.20 -8.46 33.53
N LEU A 155 -13.86 -9.70 33.18
CA LEU A 155 -14.55 -10.44 32.12
C LEU A 155 -16.02 -10.69 32.45
N GLU A 156 -16.36 -10.87 33.73
CA GLU A 156 -17.73 -10.99 34.22
C GLU A 156 -18.46 -9.64 34.28
N ASN A 157 -17.75 -8.54 34.52
CA ASN A 157 -18.33 -7.21 34.81
C ASN A 157 -17.66 -6.05 34.04
N LYS A 158 -17.60 -6.14 32.71
CA LYS A 158 -16.87 -5.20 31.85
C LYS A 158 -17.25 -3.72 32.00
N GLU A 159 -18.51 -3.44 32.33
CA GLU A 159 -19.04 -2.07 32.45
C GLU A 159 -18.69 -1.39 33.79
N ASN A 160 -18.16 -2.13 34.78
CA ASN A 160 -17.85 -1.57 36.10
C ASN A 160 -16.51 -0.83 36.10
N PRO A 161 -16.47 0.51 36.30
CA PRO A 161 -15.23 1.28 36.25
C PRO A 161 -14.21 0.85 37.32
N ALA A 162 -14.64 0.43 38.51
CA ALA A 162 -13.74 0.02 39.58
C ALA A 162 -13.01 -1.28 39.24
N VAL A 163 -13.72 -2.22 38.61
CA VAL A 163 -13.15 -3.52 38.17
C VAL A 163 -12.21 -3.32 36.99
N ARG A 164 -12.59 -2.45 36.04
CA ARG A 164 -11.73 -2.02 34.93
C ARG A 164 -10.43 -1.38 35.44
N ASP A 165 -10.51 -0.46 36.40
CA ASP A 165 -9.33 0.20 36.95
C ASP A 165 -8.46 -0.78 37.76
N ARG A 166 -9.08 -1.75 38.46
CA ARG A 166 -8.37 -2.83 39.17
C ARG A 166 -7.54 -3.69 38.21
N VAL A 167 -8.11 -4.19 37.11
CA VAL A 167 -7.36 -5.04 36.16
C VAL A 167 -6.21 -4.26 35.52
N LEU A 168 -6.42 -2.99 35.13
CA LEU A 168 -5.37 -2.14 34.59
C LEU A 168 -4.21 -1.95 35.59
N GLN A 169 -4.52 -1.68 36.86
CA GLN A 169 -3.52 -1.52 37.91
C GLN A 169 -2.74 -2.82 38.16
N ARG A 170 -3.44 -3.96 38.23
CA ARG A 170 -2.79 -5.27 38.43
C ARG A 170 -1.89 -5.64 37.27
N TRP A 171 -2.31 -5.38 36.04
CA TRP A 171 -1.48 -5.59 34.86
C TRP A 171 -0.21 -4.72 34.89
N ARG A 172 -0.32 -3.41 35.19
CA ARG A 172 0.85 -2.51 35.30
C ARG A 172 1.86 -2.97 36.36
N ILE A 173 1.37 -3.48 37.49
CA ILE A 173 2.23 -4.04 38.55
C ILE A 173 2.93 -5.29 38.04
N LEU A 174 2.20 -6.23 37.44
CA LEU A 174 2.76 -7.47 36.91
C LEU A 174 3.85 -7.21 35.85
N ASP A 175 3.56 -6.33 34.89
CA ASP A 175 4.50 -5.89 33.84
C ASP A 175 5.80 -5.32 34.45
N GLY A 176 5.68 -4.40 35.43
CA GLY A 176 6.85 -3.85 36.14
C GLY A 176 7.65 -4.89 36.91
N PHE A 177 7.00 -5.92 37.46
CA PHE A 177 7.67 -7.03 38.14
C PHE A 177 8.47 -7.90 37.17
N PHE A 178 7.93 -8.22 35.98
CA PHE A 178 8.68 -8.96 34.97
C PHE A 178 9.95 -8.20 34.57
N GLU A 179 9.83 -6.92 34.24
CA GLU A 179 10.98 -6.08 33.87
C GLU A 179 12.07 -6.04 34.97
N GLN A 180 11.66 -5.99 36.25
CA GLN A 180 12.60 -5.95 37.36
C GLN A 180 13.32 -7.29 37.61
N GLN A 181 12.64 -8.42 37.39
CA GLN A 181 13.08 -9.73 37.89
C GLN A 181 13.68 -10.65 36.82
N MET A 182 13.40 -10.43 35.53
CA MET A 182 14.03 -11.19 34.44
C MET A 182 15.57 -11.31 34.56
N PRO A 183 16.33 -10.27 34.98
CA PRO A 183 17.78 -10.38 35.17
C PRO A 183 18.23 -11.43 36.20
N SER A 184 17.41 -11.76 37.20
CA SER A 184 17.74 -12.80 38.19
C SER A 184 17.60 -14.22 37.64
N PHE A 185 16.98 -14.38 36.47
CA PHE A 185 16.94 -15.66 35.75
C PHE A 185 18.03 -15.76 34.69
N ALA A 186 18.86 -14.72 34.54
CA ALA A 186 19.98 -14.62 33.60
C ALA A 186 21.28 -14.20 34.32
N VAL A 187 21.48 -14.69 35.54
CA VAL A 187 22.67 -14.34 36.34
C VAL A 187 23.92 -14.85 35.64
N LYS A 188 24.92 -13.97 35.50
CA LYS A 188 26.20 -14.29 34.87
C LYS A 188 26.87 -15.52 35.51
N GLY A 189 27.21 -16.49 34.69
CA GLY A 189 27.78 -17.78 35.09
C GLY A 189 26.74 -18.87 35.39
N PHE A 190 25.44 -18.56 35.39
CA PHE A 190 24.35 -19.50 35.66
C PHE A 190 23.29 -19.49 34.55
N GLU A 191 23.55 -18.83 33.41
CA GLU A 191 22.56 -18.63 32.35
C GLU A 191 22.07 -19.95 31.74
N VAL A 192 22.97 -20.93 31.54
CA VAL A 192 22.58 -22.27 31.07
C VAL A 192 21.69 -22.96 32.11
N LEU A 193 22.11 -22.95 33.39
CA LEU A 193 21.40 -23.61 34.49
C LEU A 193 20.01 -23.02 34.78
N LEU A 194 19.82 -21.73 34.52
CA LEU A 194 18.55 -21.03 34.73
C LEU A 194 17.71 -20.92 33.45
N LEU A 195 18.16 -21.50 32.33
CA LEU A 195 17.59 -21.21 31.01
C LEU A 195 16.11 -21.57 30.90
N VAL A 196 15.69 -22.73 31.42
CA VAL A 196 14.27 -23.13 31.40
C VAL A 196 13.42 -22.16 32.22
N VAL A 197 13.91 -21.73 33.39
CA VAL A 197 13.25 -20.72 34.22
C VAL A 197 13.12 -19.40 33.47
N TYR A 198 14.20 -18.93 32.85
CA TYR A 198 14.19 -17.73 32.03
C TYR A 198 13.15 -17.81 30.92
N THR A 199 13.11 -18.92 30.18
CA THR A 199 12.17 -19.10 29.06
C THR A 199 10.71 -19.11 29.51
N GLN A 200 10.39 -19.81 30.59
CA GLN A 200 9.01 -19.87 31.09
C GLN A 200 8.56 -18.51 31.66
N ALA A 201 9.45 -17.76 32.32
CA ALA A 201 9.15 -16.40 32.78
C ALA A 201 8.98 -15.42 31.60
N ALA A 202 9.85 -15.49 30.59
CA ALA A 202 9.74 -14.75 29.34
C ALA A 202 8.42 -15.04 28.62
N ASN A 203 8.02 -16.30 28.56
CA ASN A 203 6.76 -16.74 27.96
C ASN A 203 5.55 -16.05 28.61
N LEU A 204 5.49 -16.03 29.95
CA LEU A 204 4.43 -15.36 30.70
C LEU A 204 4.45 -13.83 30.50
N HIS A 205 5.63 -13.21 30.47
CA HIS A 205 5.76 -11.78 30.22
C HIS A 205 5.19 -11.40 28.85
N LEU A 206 5.56 -12.12 27.78
CA LEU A 206 5.05 -11.85 26.44
C LEU A 206 3.53 -12.09 26.32
N LEU A 207 2.99 -13.12 26.99
CA LEU A 207 1.55 -13.33 27.07
C LEU A 207 0.83 -12.16 27.77
N SER A 208 1.41 -11.61 28.84
CA SER A 208 0.83 -10.44 29.53
C SER A 208 0.87 -9.17 28.66
N LEU A 209 1.93 -8.95 27.88
CA LEU A 209 2.01 -7.83 26.93
C LEU A 209 1.02 -8.00 25.78
N ARG A 210 0.80 -9.23 25.32
CA ARG A 210 -0.26 -9.57 24.35
C ARG A 210 -1.63 -9.18 24.89
N ASP A 211 -1.95 -9.52 26.15
CA ASP A 211 -3.25 -9.17 26.75
C ASP A 211 -3.48 -7.65 26.75
N ALA A 212 -2.45 -6.85 27.03
CA ALA A 212 -2.54 -5.39 26.96
C ALA A 212 -2.80 -4.85 25.55
N TYR A 213 -2.37 -5.54 24.50
CA TYR A 213 -2.73 -5.17 23.15
C TYR A 213 -4.19 -5.51 22.84
N ILE A 214 -4.66 -6.69 23.26
CA ILE A 214 -6.03 -7.13 22.97
C ILE A 214 -7.06 -6.32 23.76
N TYR A 215 -6.85 -6.15 25.06
CA TYR A 215 -7.85 -5.62 25.99
C TYR A 215 -7.53 -4.23 26.53
N GLY A 216 -6.33 -3.70 26.27
CA GLY A 216 -5.86 -2.45 26.84
C GLY A 216 -6.78 -1.26 26.60
N ALA A 217 -7.40 -1.17 25.42
CA ALA A 217 -8.36 -0.11 25.10
C ALA A 217 -9.61 -0.20 26.01
N GLU A 218 -10.12 -1.40 26.26
CA GLU A 218 -11.26 -1.62 27.17
C GLU A 218 -10.88 -1.34 28.64
N TRP A 219 -9.61 -1.56 29.00
CA TRP A 219 -9.07 -1.23 30.33
C TRP A 219 -8.82 0.27 30.52
N GLY A 220 -8.84 1.08 29.45
CA GLY A 220 -8.59 2.52 29.50
C GLY A 220 -7.15 2.95 29.17
N LEU A 221 -6.33 2.09 28.56
CA LEU A 221 -5.06 2.49 27.95
C LEU A 221 -5.31 3.38 26.72
N THR A 222 -4.47 4.40 26.56
CA THR A 222 -4.49 5.24 25.35
C THR A 222 -3.95 4.45 24.14
N PRO A 223 -4.32 4.81 22.90
CA PRO A 223 -3.74 4.20 21.70
C PRO A 223 -2.20 4.24 21.70
N THR A 224 -1.62 5.35 22.15
CA THR A 224 -0.16 5.49 22.30
C THR A 224 0.43 4.47 23.27
N ASN A 225 -0.21 4.19 24.41
CA ASN A 225 0.30 3.18 25.35
C ASN A 225 0.18 1.76 24.79
N ILE A 226 -0.90 1.48 24.05
CA ILE A 226 -1.09 0.18 23.39
C ILE A 226 0.01 -0.06 22.35
N ASP A 227 0.30 0.94 21.49
CA ASP A 227 1.38 0.85 20.50
C ASP A 227 2.77 0.74 21.15
N GLN A 228 3.01 1.45 22.26
CA GLN A 228 4.24 1.31 23.04
C GLN A 228 4.40 -0.10 23.61
N ASN A 229 3.34 -0.70 24.16
CA ASN A 229 3.36 -2.06 24.67
C ASN A 229 3.53 -3.09 23.56
N HIS A 230 2.94 -2.87 22.38
CA HIS A 230 3.17 -3.70 21.19
C HIS A 230 4.65 -3.65 20.76
N THR A 231 5.24 -2.46 20.75
CA THR A 231 6.67 -2.29 20.44
C THR A 231 7.55 -3.03 21.47
N ARG A 232 7.18 -2.99 22.76
CA ARG A 232 7.87 -3.77 23.82
C ARG A 232 7.71 -5.26 23.61
N LEU A 233 6.52 -5.76 23.26
CA LEU A 233 6.27 -7.16 22.91
C LEU A 233 7.23 -7.63 21.81
N LEU A 234 7.31 -6.90 20.69
CA LEU A 234 8.18 -7.26 19.57
C LEU A 234 9.67 -7.22 19.96
N ARG A 235 10.09 -6.20 20.73
CA ARG A 235 11.46 -6.06 21.22
C ARG A 235 11.84 -7.22 22.14
N HIS A 236 11.01 -7.53 23.13
CA HIS A 236 11.27 -8.61 24.08
C HIS A 236 11.19 -9.99 23.43
N SER A 237 10.30 -10.22 22.46
CA SER A 237 10.31 -11.45 21.66
C SER A 237 11.68 -11.69 21.04
N ALA A 238 12.28 -10.66 20.42
CA ALA A 238 13.63 -10.78 19.85
C ALA A 238 14.70 -11.01 20.92
N GLU A 239 14.73 -10.19 21.99
CA GLU A 239 15.72 -10.29 23.07
C GLU A 239 15.68 -11.65 23.77
N TYR A 240 14.47 -12.14 24.09
CA TYR A 240 14.29 -13.40 24.80
C TYR A 240 14.61 -14.60 23.93
N THR A 241 14.22 -14.59 22.65
CA THR A 241 14.58 -15.63 21.70
C THR A 241 16.10 -15.72 21.52
N ASP A 242 16.78 -14.60 21.25
CA ASP A 242 18.22 -14.59 21.03
C ASP A 242 19.00 -15.04 22.30
N HIS A 243 18.55 -14.64 23.49
CA HIS A 243 19.09 -15.13 24.76
C HIS A 243 18.96 -16.66 24.88
N CYS A 244 17.76 -17.18 24.64
CA CYS A 244 17.46 -18.61 24.76
C CYS A 244 18.32 -19.44 23.81
N VAL A 245 18.40 -19.03 22.55
CA VAL A 245 19.19 -19.74 21.53
C VAL A 245 20.69 -19.68 21.82
N ASN A 246 21.21 -18.53 22.26
CA ASN A 246 22.61 -18.39 22.60
C ASN A 246 23.03 -19.35 23.73
N TRP A 247 22.25 -19.39 24.82
CA TRP A 247 22.58 -20.21 25.98
C TRP A 247 22.24 -21.68 25.80
N TYR A 248 21.24 -22.02 24.98
CA TYR A 248 21.03 -23.39 24.50
C TYR A 248 22.27 -23.89 23.75
N ASN A 249 22.74 -23.13 22.76
CA ASN A 249 23.91 -23.51 21.96
C ASN A 249 25.19 -23.56 22.81
N THR A 250 25.32 -22.67 23.79
CA THR A 250 26.45 -22.67 24.72
C THR A 250 26.45 -23.91 25.61
N GLY A 251 25.32 -24.24 26.25
CA GLY A 251 25.17 -25.43 27.09
C GLY A 251 25.34 -26.73 26.28
N LEU A 252 24.77 -26.79 25.08
CA LEU A 252 24.91 -27.93 24.19
C LEU A 252 26.38 -28.17 23.81
N LYS A 253 27.10 -27.10 23.47
CA LYS A 253 28.53 -27.17 23.11
C LYS A 253 29.43 -27.58 24.29
N GLN A 254 29.07 -27.25 25.52
CA GLN A 254 29.82 -27.67 26.72
C GLN A 254 29.83 -29.20 26.90
N LEU A 255 28.79 -29.89 26.41
CA LEU A 255 28.66 -31.35 26.47
C LEU A 255 29.32 -32.08 25.29
N GLU A 256 29.84 -31.36 24.31
CA GLU A 256 30.50 -31.96 23.14
C GLU A 256 31.91 -32.46 23.52
N ASN A 257 32.12 -33.77 23.42
CA ASN A 257 33.40 -34.43 23.70
C ASN A 257 33.60 -35.63 22.75
N SER A 258 34.57 -36.51 23.01
CA SER A 258 35.00 -37.56 22.09
C SER A 258 34.32 -38.93 22.28
N ASP A 259 33.69 -39.18 23.44
CA ASP A 259 33.16 -40.49 23.82
C ASP A 259 31.63 -40.62 23.75
N ALA A 260 31.14 -41.85 23.87
CA ALA A 260 29.72 -42.18 23.78
C ALA A 260 28.88 -41.71 24.99
N LYS A 261 29.49 -41.61 26.19
CA LYS A 261 28.80 -41.10 27.39
C LYS A 261 28.47 -39.63 27.22
N SER A 262 29.43 -38.86 26.71
CA SER A 262 29.27 -37.45 26.39
C SER A 262 28.23 -37.25 25.30
N TRP A 263 28.20 -38.11 24.26
CA TRP A 263 27.14 -38.07 23.24
C TRP A 263 25.75 -38.36 23.82
N PHE A 264 25.65 -39.32 24.74
CA PHE A 264 24.41 -39.63 25.45
C PHE A 264 23.89 -38.42 26.24
N GLN A 265 24.76 -37.75 27.01
CA GLN A 265 24.40 -36.52 27.74
C GLN A 265 24.04 -35.36 26.78
N TYR A 266 24.83 -35.18 25.71
CA TYR A 266 24.60 -34.19 24.68
C TYR A 266 23.23 -34.35 23.99
N ASN A 267 22.88 -35.59 23.59
CA ASN A 267 21.59 -35.86 22.96
C ASN A 267 20.42 -35.65 23.95
N ARG A 268 20.62 -36.02 25.21
CA ARG A 268 19.62 -35.82 26.26
C ARG A 268 19.39 -34.33 26.53
N PHE A 269 20.44 -33.53 26.69
CA PHE A 269 20.34 -32.08 26.79
C PHE A 269 19.66 -31.48 25.55
N ARG A 270 20.07 -31.89 24.34
CA ARG A 270 19.44 -31.46 23.08
C ARG A 270 17.94 -31.70 23.11
N ARG A 271 17.48 -32.92 23.44
CA ARG A 271 16.06 -33.26 23.51
C ARG A 271 15.34 -32.43 24.57
N GLU A 272 15.81 -32.48 25.81
CA GLU A 272 15.10 -31.90 26.96
C GLU A 272 15.03 -30.37 26.87
N MET A 273 16.09 -29.72 26.39
CA MET A 273 16.11 -28.27 26.18
C MET A 273 15.39 -27.84 24.91
N THR A 274 15.29 -28.69 23.87
CA THR A 274 14.36 -28.42 22.76
C THR A 274 12.92 -28.36 23.28
N LEU A 275 12.50 -29.34 24.07
CA LEU A 275 11.14 -29.43 24.61
C LEU A 275 10.81 -28.29 25.60
N SER A 276 11.79 -27.87 26.39
CA SER A 276 11.59 -26.92 27.51
C SER A 276 11.93 -25.47 27.17
N VAL A 277 12.70 -25.24 26.10
CA VAL A 277 13.17 -23.91 25.66
C VAL A 277 12.81 -23.65 24.20
N LEU A 278 13.34 -24.43 23.26
CA LEU A 278 13.25 -24.08 21.82
C LEU A 278 11.81 -24.15 21.29
N ASP A 279 11.04 -25.15 21.70
CA ASP A 279 9.63 -25.30 21.32
C ASP A 279 8.78 -24.12 21.81
N VAL A 280 9.10 -23.56 22.99
CA VAL A 280 8.37 -22.43 23.57
C VAL A 280 8.70 -21.14 22.82
N ILE A 281 9.98 -20.85 22.60
CA ILE A 281 10.40 -19.60 21.93
C ILE A 281 10.02 -19.58 20.44
N ALA A 282 9.83 -20.75 19.81
CA ALA A 282 9.31 -20.83 18.45
C ALA A 282 7.90 -20.24 18.32
N LEU A 283 7.13 -20.20 19.42
CA LEU A 283 5.77 -19.67 19.47
C LEU A 283 5.72 -18.16 19.71
N PHE A 284 6.80 -17.54 20.19
CA PHE A 284 6.81 -16.11 20.54
C PHE A 284 6.34 -15.17 19.40
N PRO A 285 6.72 -15.38 18.13
CA PRO A 285 6.18 -14.56 17.02
C PRO A 285 4.66 -14.60 16.92
N ALA A 286 4.03 -15.72 17.30
CA ALA A 286 2.57 -15.88 17.24
C ALA A 286 1.82 -15.12 18.34
N TYR A 287 2.53 -14.51 19.30
CA TYR A 287 1.95 -13.61 20.30
C TYR A 287 1.66 -12.21 19.76
N ASP A 288 2.25 -11.84 18.62
CA ASP A 288 1.84 -10.63 17.91
C ASP A 288 0.46 -10.84 17.28
N VAL A 289 -0.58 -10.48 18.01
CA VAL A 289 -1.97 -10.57 17.57
C VAL A 289 -2.33 -9.59 16.44
N LYS A 290 -1.50 -8.57 16.18
CA LYS A 290 -1.63 -7.77 14.96
C LYS A 290 -1.29 -8.63 13.74
N MET A 291 -0.28 -9.48 13.89
CA MET A 291 0.19 -10.40 12.86
C MET A 291 -0.65 -11.69 12.78
N TYR A 292 -1.15 -12.17 13.93
CA TYR A 292 -1.92 -13.40 14.09
C TYR A 292 -3.27 -13.12 14.80
N PRO A 293 -4.22 -12.41 14.15
CA PRO A 293 -5.47 -11.97 14.78
C PRO A 293 -6.55 -13.05 14.89
N ILE A 294 -6.36 -14.19 14.23
CA ILE A 294 -7.30 -15.32 14.18
C ILE A 294 -6.56 -16.64 14.47
N PRO A 295 -7.27 -17.74 14.79
CA PRO A 295 -6.63 -18.99 15.19
C PRO A 295 -5.58 -19.45 14.18
N THR A 296 -4.44 -19.94 14.65
CA THR A 296 -3.30 -20.29 13.79
C THR A 296 -2.94 -21.76 13.97
N ASN A 297 -2.85 -22.49 12.86
CA ASN A 297 -2.31 -23.86 12.84
C ASN A 297 -0.78 -23.82 12.74
N PHE A 298 -0.12 -23.64 13.89
CA PHE A 298 1.34 -23.62 14.02
C PHE A 298 1.89 -25.05 14.08
N GLN A 299 3.01 -25.33 13.42
CA GLN A 299 3.59 -26.68 13.35
C GLN A 299 5.08 -26.71 13.72
N LEU A 300 5.42 -27.45 14.78
CA LEU A 300 6.80 -27.76 15.18
C LEU A 300 7.31 -28.98 14.40
N THR A 301 8.11 -28.77 13.35
CA THR A 301 8.59 -29.84 12.45
C THR A 301 9.93 -30.45 12.84
N ARG A 302 10.61 -29.92 13.87
CA ARG A 302 11.86 -30.49 14.40
C ARG A 302 11.71 -31.95 14.85
N GLU A 303 12.80 -32.69 14.70
CA GLU A 303 12.92 -34.04 15.23
C GLU A 303 13.60 -34.04 16.60
N VAL A 304 13.03 -34.78 17.54
CA VAL A 304 13.70 -35.11 18.81
C VAL A 304 14.03 -36.59 18.86
N TYR A 305 15.16 -36.92 19.47
CA TYR A 305 15.66 -38.29 19.53
C TYR A 305 15.61 -38.76 20.98
N THR A 306 14.89 -39.85 21.24
CA THR A 306 14.94 -40.51 22.56
C THR A 306 16.34 -41.08 22.79
N ASP A 307 16.62 -41.55 23.99
CA ASP A 307 17.89 -42.24 24.24
C ASP A 307 17.99 -43.52 23.39
N VAL A 308 19.23 -43.91 23.06
CA VAL A 308 19.51 -45.17 22.36
C VAL A 308 18.92 -46.33 23.15
N ILE A 309 18.26 -47.28 22.47
CA ILE A 309 17.62 -48.45 23.09
C ILE A 309 18.68 -49.49 23.45
N GLY A 310 19.58 -49.11 24.36
CA GLY A 310 20.66 -49.94 24.92
C GLY A 310 20.55 -50.03 26.43
N LYS A 311 21.09 -51.09 27.02
CA LYS A 311 21.03 -51.31 28.47
C LYS A 311 21.82 -50.21 29.19
N ILE A 312 21.20 -49.66 30.24
CA ILE A 312 21.84 -48.84 31.26
C ILE A 312 21.90 -49.73 32.51
N GLY A 313 23.09 -50.10 32.95
CA GLY A 313 23.27 -50.98 34.11
C GLY A 313 23.55 -50.23 35.41
N ARG A 314 23.68 -50.97 36.52
CA ARG A 314 23.97 -50.40 37.85
C ARG A 314 25.41 -49.93 38.01
N ASN A 315 26.35 -50.52 37.26
CA ASN A 315 27.76 -50.12 37.26
C ASN A 315 28.14 -49.47 35.93
N ASP A 316 29.17 -48.61 35.95
CA ASP A 316 29.66 -47.90 34.76
C ASP A 316 30.03 -48.84 33.59
N SER A 317 30.51 -50.05 33.89
CA SER A 317 30.86 -51.08 32.89
C SER A 317 29.66 -51.71 32.18
N ASP A 318 28.46 -51.53 32.72
CA ASP A 318 27.24 -52.19 32.27
C ASP A 318 26.37 -51.29 31.38
N HIS A 319 26.80 -50.05 31.11
CA HIS A 319 26.15 -49.16 30.15
C HIS A 319 26.52 -49.51 28.71
N TRP A 320 25.58 -49.35 27.79
CA TRP A 320 25.85 -49.55 26.35
C TRP A 320 26.94 -48.61 25.81
N TYR A 321 27.09 -47.42 26.40
CA TYR A 321 28.10 -46.42 26.03
C TYR A 321 29.45 -46.61 26.75
N SER A 322 29.63 -47.72 27.47
CA SER A 322 30.91 -48.08 28.11
C SER A 322 31.90 -48.71 27.11
N ALA A 323 32.88 -49.47 27.58
CA ALA A 323 34.02 -49.99 26.80
C ALA A 323 33.66 -50.45 25.37
N ASN A 324 34.47 -50.04 24.38
CA ASN A 324 34.29 -50.31 22.95
C ASN A 324 32.98 -49.74 22.35
N ALA A 325 32.48 -48.61 22.84
CA ALA A 325 31.43 -47.84 22.17
C ALA A 325 32.01 -46.98 21.03
N PRO A 326 31.20 -46.59 20.02
CA PRO A 326 31.66 -45.66 18.99
C PRO A 326 32.03 -44.30 19.59
N SER A 327 32.93 -43.58 18.91
CA SER A 327 33.21 -42.17 19.24
C SER A 327 31.96 -41.29 19.07
N PHE A 328 31.93 -40.16 19.76
CA PHE A 328 30.89 -39.13 19.61
C PHE A 328 30.59 -38.80 18.15
N SER A 329 31.61 -38.49 17.34
CA SER A 329 31.44 -38.10 15.93
C SER A 329 30.80 -39.21 15.08
N ASN A 330 31.10 -40.48 15.37
CA ASN A 330 30.48 -41.62 14.69
C ASN A 330 28.99 -41.75 15.08
N LEU A 331 28.66 -41.60 16.36
CA LEU A 331 27.28 -41.61 16.83
C LEU A 331 26.48 -40.46 16.21
N GLU A 332 26.98 -39.23 16.26
CA GLU A 332 26.29 -38.06 15.75
C GLU A 332 26.05 -38.14 14.24
N SER A 333 27.02 -38.63 13.45
CA SER A 333 26.87 -38.77 11.99
C SER A 333 26.07 -39.99 11.55
N THR A 334 25.98 -41.05 12.37
CA THR A 334 25.27 -42.29 12.01
C THR A 334 23.83 -42.30 12.52
N LEU A 335 23.61 -41.79 13.74
CA LEU A 335 22.33 -41.89 14.42
C LEU A 335 21.42 -40.66 14.19
N ILE A 336 21.99 -39.48 13.96
CA ILE A 336 21.20 -38.27 13.71
C ILE A 336 21.03 -38.07 12.21
N ARG A 337 19.77 -37.91 11.77
CA ARG A 337 19.48 -37.67 10.36
C ARG A 337 19.93 -36.25 9.99
N THR A 338 20.55 -36.11 8.82
CA THR A 338 20.84 -34.79 8.24
C THR A 338 19.53 -34.05 7.96
N PRO A 339 19.52 -32.70 7.93
CA PRO A 339 18.33 -31.92 7.60
C PRO A 339 17.61 -32.42 6.34
N HIS A 340 16.30 -32.63 6.43
CA HIS A 340 15.50 -33.28 5.38
C HIS A 340 14.06 -32.74 5.37
N VAL A 341 13.34 -33.04 4.29
CA VAL A 341 11.89 -32.81 4.18
C VAL A 341 11.18 -33.74 5.16
N VAL A 342 10.19 -33.24 5.90
CA VAL A 342 9.41 -34.02 6.87
C VAL A 342 8.85 -35.26 6.18
N ASP A 343 9.15 -36.41 6.78
CA ASP A 343 8.62 -37.71 6.40
C ASP A 343 7.96 -38.40 7.60
N TYR A 344 7.23 -39.47 7.29
CA TYR A 344 6.59 -40.31 8.29
C TYR A 344 6.73 -41.79 7.91
N ILE A 345 6.90 -42.63 8.91
CA ILE A 345 7.10 -44.06 8.74
C ILE A 345 5.84 -44.74 8.19
N LYS A 346 6.01 -45.57 7.16
CA LYS A 346 4.96 -46.41 6.56
C LYS A 346 5.15 -47.88 6.91
N LYS A 347 6.38 -48.38 6.82
CA LYS A 347 6.71 -49.80 7.05
C LYS A 347 8.05 -49.93 7.74
N LEU A 348 8.18 -50.98 8.54
CA LEU A 348 9.44 -51.33 9.19
C LEU A 348 9.64 -52.85 9.12
N LYS A 349 10.67 -53.28 8.40
CA LYS A 349 11.07 -54.68 8.31
C LYS A 349 12.32 -54.91 9.15
N ILE A 350 12.15 -55.59 10.28
CA ILE A 350 13.21 -55.81 11.28
C ILE A 350 13.84 -57.18 11.03
N PHE A 351 15.17 -57.21 10.92
CA PHE A 351 15.96 -58.43 10.81
C PHE A 351 16.54 -58.79 12.18
N TYR A 352 16.48 -60.07 12.53
CA TYR A 352 16.92 -60.55 13.82
C TYR A 352 17.79 -61.80 13.73
N ALA A 353 18.72 -61.91 14.67
CA ALA A 353 19.62 -63.05 14.83
C ALA A 353 19.56 -63.58 16.27
N THR A 354 20.27 -64.66 16.57
CA THR A 354 20.44 -65.15 17.94
C THR A 354 21.90 -65.04 18.37
N VAL A 355 22.12 -64.82 19.67
CA VAL A 355 23.42 -64.85 20.33
C VAL A 355 23.37 -65.85 21.49
N ASP A 356 24.41 -66.68 21.61
CA ASP A 356 24.49 -67.71 22.65
C ASP A 356 24.81 -67.10 24.02
N TYR A 357 24.08 -67.54 25.05
CA TYR A 357 24.27 -67.19 26.45
C TYR A 357 24.99 -68.33 27.18
N TYR A 358 26.22 -68.07 27.65
CA TYR A 358 27.05 -69.02 28.41
C TYR A 358 27.11 -70.47 27.84
N GLY A 359 27.14 -70.64 26.51
CA GLY A 359 27.45 -71.91 25.82
C GLY A 359 26.47 -73.09 26.00
N ILE A 360 25.65 -73.12 27.07
CA ILE A 360 24.75 -74.22 27.44
C ILE A 360 23.44 -73.75 28.12
N TYR A 361 23.27 -72.46 28.45
CA TYR A 361 22.15 -71.97 29.26
C TYR A 361 20.99 -71.35 28.44
N GLY A 362 21.23 -70.94 27.19
CA GLY A 362 20.16 -70.50 26.27
C GLY A 362 20.66 -69.61 25.13
N ARG A 363 19.75 -69.18 24.26
CA ARG A 363 19.98 -68.17 23.21
C ARG A 363 19.10 -66.95 23.44
N SER A 364 19.64 -65.76 23.24
CA SER A 364 18.86 -64.52 23.19
C SER A 364 18.80 -64.00 21.75
N GLY A 365 17.61 -63.62 21.32
CA GLY A 365 17.43 -62.97 20.04
C GLY A 365 17.86 -61.50 20.08
N LYS A 366 18.38 -60.99 18.96
CA LYS A 366 18.84 -59.61 18.81
C LYS A 366 18.35 -58.98 17.50
N TRP A 367 17.90 -57.74 17.57
CA TRP A 367 17.71 -56.89 16.39
C TRP A 367 19.08 -56.61 15.76
N VAL A 368 19.32 -57.01 14.51
CA VAL A 368 20.62 -56.83 13.82
C VAL A 368 20.60 -55.80 12.69
N GLY A 369 19.43 -55.49 12.17
CA GLY A 369 19.24 -54.49 11.13
C GLY A 369 17.77 -54.30 10.81
N HIS A 370 17.44 -53.31 9.99
CA HIS A 370 16.08 -53.11 9.51
C HIS A 370 16.07 -52.40 8.15
N ILE A 371 14.95 -52.54 7.45
CA ILE A 371 14.58 -51.73 6.30
C ILE A 371 13.40 -50.87 6.74
N ILE A 372 13.53 -49.56 6.58
CA ILE A 372 12.48 -48.60 6.91
C ILE A 372 12.00 -47.93 5.63
N THR A 373 10.68 -47.82 5.48
CA THR A 373 10.04 -47.10 4.37
C THR A 373 9.27 -45.93 4.95
N SER A 374 9.57 -44.73 4.47
CA SER A 374 8.95 -43.47 4.90
C SER A 374 8.33 -42.74 3.70
N ALA A 375 7.37 -41.87 3.94
CA ALA A 375 6.75 -41.05 2.91
C ALA A 375 6.71 -39.57 3.31
N THR A 376 6.82 -38.67 2.34
CA THR A 376 6.61 -37.23 2.53
C THR A 376 5.15 -36.85 2.31
N SER A 377 4.76 -35.61 2.63
CA SER A 377 3.46 -35.01 2.29
C SER A 377 3.16 -35.00 0.78
N ALA A 378 4.21 -35.03 -0.06
CA ALA A 378 4.09 -35.16 -1.51
C ALA A 378 3.84 -36.62 -1.96
N ASN A 379 3.65 -37.56 -1.04
CA ASN A 379 3.58 -39.01 -1.28
C ASN A 379 4.80 -39.58 -2.01
N THR A 380 5.97 -38.95 -1.85
CA THR A 380 7.23 -39.53 -2.30
C THR A 380 7.71 -40.51 -1.24
N THR A 381 7.88 -41.77 -1.63
CA THR A 381 8.32 -42.85 -0.74
C THR A 381 9.82 -43.06 -0.84
N GLU A 382 10.50 -43.16 0.30
CA GLU A 382 11.92 -43.48 0.40
C GLU A 382 12.12 -44.74 1.25
N THR A 383 13.06 -45.61 0.86
CA THR A 383 13.42 -46.80 1.62
C THR A 383 14.90 -46.74 2.00
N ARG A 384 15.20 -46.96 3.28
CA ARG A 384 16.58 -46.98 3.81
C ARG A 384 16.87 -48.28 4.55
N ASN A 385 18.12 -48.70 4.45
CA ASN A 385 18.61 -49.92 5.08
C ASN A 385 19.59 -49.56 6.20
N TYR A 386 19.43 -50.22 7.34
CA TYR A 386 20.25 -50.02 8.53
C TYR A 386 20.73 -51.36 9.09
N GLY A 387 21.96 -51.42 9.58
CA GLY A 387 22.55 -52.65 10.14
C GLY A 387 22.69 -53.78 9.13
N THR A 388 22.61 -55.03 9.61
CA THR A 388 22.75 -56.23 8.77
C THR A 388 21.38 -56.77 8.34
N ILE A 389 21.13 -56.80 7.03
CA ILE A 389 19.83 -57.16 6.42
C ILE A 389 19.88 -58.43 5.56
N VAL A 390 20.98 -59.18 5.61
CA VAL A 390 21.20 -60.40 4.80
C VAL A 390 21.31 -61.62 5.69
N ASN A 391 20.85 -62.78 5.20
CA ASN A 391 20.99 -64.09 5.87
C ASN A 391 20.40 -64.17 7.30
N HIS A 392 19.33 -63.42 7.58
CA HIS A 392 18.65 -63.41 8.87
C HIS A 392 17.13 -63.48 8.71
N ASP A 393 16.44 -64.04 9.71
CA ASP A 393 14.98 -63.99 9.78
C ASP A 393 14.51 -62.55 9.94
N SER A 394 13.28 -62.25 9.49
CA SER A 394 12.72 -60.90 9.58
C SER A 394 11.23 -60.89 9.92
N VAL A 395 10.77 -59.77 10.48
CA VAL A 395 9.35 -59.44 10.65
C VAL A 395 9.07 -58.12 9.97
N GLU A 396 7.95 -57.99 9.28
CA GLU A 396 7.52 -56.75 8.66
C GLU A 396 6.31 -56.18 9.41
N LEU A 397 6.40 -54.91 9.78
CA LEU A 397 5.36 -54.16 10.50
C LEU A 397 4.81 -53.09 9.55
N ASN A 398 3.47 -53.00 9.47
CA ASN A 398 2.78 -52.03 8.63
C ASN A 398 2.11 -50.93 9.47
N PHE A 399 2.55 -49.70 9.25
CA PHE A 399 2.10 -48.50 9.93
C PHE A 399 1.32 -47.55 9.01
N GLU A 400 0.99 -47.97 7.80
CA GLU A 400 0.22 -47.14 6.87
C GLU A 400 -1.13 -46.71 7.47
N GLY A 401 -1.36 -45.40 7.53
CA GLY A 401 -2.56 -44.81 8.13
C GLY A 401 -2.60 -44.86 9.67
N LYS A 402 -1.50 -45.21 10.33
CA LYS A 402 -1.38 -45.33 11.79
C LYS A 402 -0.32 -44.37 12.33
N ASN A 403 -0.60 -43.75 13.47
CA ASN A 403 0.37 -42.95 14.22
C ASN A 403 0.93 -43.78 15.37
N ILE A 404 2.24 -43.93 15.45
CA ILE A 404 2.90 -44.59 16.59
C ILE A 404 3.15 -43.52 17.65
N TYR A 405 2.39 -43.55 18.74
CA TYR A 405 2.46 -42.53 19.79
C TYR A 405 3.28 -42.97 21.00
N LYS A 406 3.57 -44.27 21.13
CA LYS A 406 4.33 -44.84 22.25
C LYS A 406 5.08 -46.08 21.80
N THR A 407 6.27 -46.28 22.38
CA THR A 407 7.02 -47.54 22.29
C THR A 407 7.35 -48.07 23.67
N GLY A 408 7.33 -49.40 23.81
CA GLY A 408 7.86 -50.11 24.98
C GLY A 408 8.96 -51.06 24.54
N SER A 409 10.19 -50.83 24.99
CA SER A 409 11.38 -51.54 24.51
C SER A 409 12.05 -52.36 25.61
N LEU A 410 12.63 -53.50 25.25
CA LEU A 410 13.41 -54.37 26.16
C LEU A 410 14.88 -54.40 25.75
N PRO A 411 15.71 -53.46 26.23
CA PRO A 411 17.16 -53.52 26.04
C PRO A 411 17.81 -54.58 26.96
N GLN A 412 18.83 -55.27 26.46
CA GLN A 412 19.53 -56.31 27.22
C GLN A 412 21.05 -56.23 27.02
N GLY A 413 21.79 -56.53 28.09
CA GLY A 413 23.23 -56.82 28.05
C GLY A 413 23.45 -58.33 28.25
N VAL A 414 24.04 -59.00 27.27
CA VAL A 414 24.27 -60.45 27.27
C VAL A 414 25.78 -60.73 27.36
N PRO A 415 26.29 -61.34 28.45
CA PRO A 415 27.69 -61.73 28.53
C PRO A 415 27.99 -62.96 27.62
N PRO A 416 29.08 -62.99 26.83
CA PRO A 416 29.54 -64.16 26.12
C PRO A 416 30.17 -65.18 27.06
N TYR A 417 30.27 -66.41 26.55
CA TYR A 417 31.01 -67.48 27.17
C TYR A 417 32.53 -67.29 27.01
N GLN A 418 33.24 -66.88 28.07
CA GLN A 418 34.69 -67.09 28.20
C GLN A 418 35.18 -67.06 29.66
N ILE A 419 36.02 -68.04 30.02
CA ILE A 419 36.70 -68.16 31.31
C ILE A 419 37.95 -67.25 31.27
N GLY A 420 37.93 -66.11 31.96
CA GLY A 420 39.11 -65.26 32.17
C GLY A 420 38.90 -63.74 32.02
N TYR A 421 38.74 -63.06 33.16
CA TYR A 421 38.97 -61.63 33.53
C TYR A 421 38.70 -60.43 32.59
N VAL A 422 38.13 -60.56 31.38
CA VAL A 422 37.44 -59.44 30.71
C VAL A 422 36.23 -60.01 29.99
N THR A 423 35.04 -59.95 30.61
CA THR A 423 33.80 -60.39 29.97
C THR A 423 33.41 -59.35 28.91
N PRO A 424 33.36 -59.72 27.62
CA PRO A 424 32.69 -58.86 26.67
C PRO A 424 31.18 -58.79 27.01
N ILE A 425 30.42 -57.86 26.44
CA ILE A 425 28.96 -57.79 26.63
C ILE A 425 28.33 -57.46 25.27
N TYR A 426 27.32 -58.21 24.87
CA TYR A 426 26.46 -57.88 23.75
C TYR A 426 25.35 -56.95 24.23
N PHE A 427 25.25 -55.76 23.66
CA PHE A 427 24.14 -54.84 23.93
C PHE A 427 23.15 -54.90 22.77
N ILE A 428 21.93 -55.34 23.08
CA ILE A 428 20.92 -55.71 22.07
C ILE A 428 19.53 -55.20 22.46
N THR A 429 18.67 -55.01 21.46
CA THR A 429 17.23 -54.82 21.65
C THR A 429 16.49 -56.13 21.37
N ARG A 430 15.88 -56.71 22.40
CA ARG A 430 15.24 -58.02 22.33
C ARG A 430 13.81 -57.95 21.77
N ALA A 431 13.08 -56.92 22.17
CA ALA A 431 11.69 -56.73 21.80
C ALA A 431 11.30 -55.25 21.81
N VAL A 432 10.31 -54.90 20.98
CA VAL A 432 9.69 -53.57 20.94
C VAL A 432 8.19 -53.72 20.67
N ASN A 433 7.37 -53.08 21.50
CA ASN A 433 5.95 -52.87 21.27
C ASN A 433 5.74 -51.47 20.69
N PHE A 434 5.06 -51.34 19.55
CA PHE A 434 4.68 -50.08 18.91
C PHE A 434 3.18 -49.85 19.10
N PHE A 435 2.83 -48.89 19.95
CA PHE A 435 1.45 -48.52 20.23
C PHE A 435 0.99 -47.52 19.17
N THR A 436 -0.09 -47.86 18.48
CA THR A 436 -0.57 -47.17 17.29
C THR A 436 -2.00 -46.68 17.46
N VAL A 437 -2.32 -45.56 16.80
CA VAL A 437 -3.67 -45.01 16.73
C VAL A 437 -4.02 -44.61 15.29
N SER A 438 -5.24 -44.96 14.85
CA SER A 438 -5.80 -44.57 13.55
C SER A 438 -7.25 -44.13 13.75
N GLY A 439 -7.52 -42.83 13.58
CA GLY A 439 -8.75 -42.22 14.07
C GLY A 439 -8.88 -42.42 15.59
N SER A 440 -9.94 -43.06 16.04
CA SER A 440 -10.17 -43.44 17.45
C SER A 440 -9.72 -44.87 17.79
N LYS A 441 -9.24 -45.66 16.83
CA LYS A 441 -8.89 -47.07 17.04
C LYS A 441 -7.43 -47.21 17.44
N THR A 442 -7.16 -47.94 18.51
CA THR A 442 -5.80 -48.25 18.97
C THR A 442 -5.40 -49.70 18.66
N SER A 443 -4.13 -49.93 18.31
CA SER A 443 -3.55 -51.27 18.13
C SER A 443 -2.11 -51.32 18.60
N VAL A 444 -1.56 -52.53 18.80
CA VAL A 444 -0.14 -52.71 19.16
C VAL A 444 0.52 -53.65 18.16
N GLU A 445 1.48 -53.11 17.40
CA GLU A 445 2.36 -53.91 16.54
C GLU A 445 3.56 -54.37 17.37
N LYS A 446 3.98 -55.62 17.24
CA LYS A 446 4.97 -56.23 18.15
C LYS A 446 6.13 -56.84 17.40
N TYR A 447 7.34 -56.52 17.84
CA TYR A 447 8.55 -57.23 17.48
C TYR A 447 9.08 -58.01 18.68
N TYR A 448 9.23 -59.32 18.52
CA TYR A 448 9.92 -60.18 19.47
C TYR A 448 10.92 -61.05 18.74
N SER A 449 12.16 -61.02 19.19
CA SER A 449 13.17 -62.00 18.78
C SER A 449 13.00 -63.30 19.60
N LYS A 450 13.20 -64.46 18.95
CA LYS A 450 13.01 -65.79 19.58
C LYS A 450 13.98 -65.98 20.77
N LYS A 451 13.49 -66.62 21.84
CA LYS A 451 14.29 -67.04 23.02
C LYS A 451 14.29 -68.56 23.09
N ASP A 452 15.46 -69.19 22.94
CA ASP A 452 15.61 -70.62 23.23
C ASP A 452 16.09 -70.75 24.68
N ARG A 453 15.19 -71.15 25.59
CA ARG A 453 15.55 -71.43 26.99
C ARG A 453 15.92 -72.90 27.14
N TYR A 454 17.12 -73.17 27.65
CA TYR A 454 17.49 -74.52 28.09
C TYR A 454 17.44 -74.69 29.63
N TYR A 455 17.56 -73.62 30.42
CA TYR A 455 17.44 -73.65 31.90
C TYR A 455 16.79 -72.35 32.45
N SER A 456 16.06 -72.44 33.57
CA SER A 456 15.14 -71.43 34.08
C SER A 456 15.59 -70.65 35.33
N GLU A 457 16.88 -70.60 35.67
CA GLU A 457 17.33 -69.87 36.87
C GLU A 457 18.50 -68.92 36.58
N GLY A 458 18.37 -67.66 36.99
CA GLY A 458 19.50 -66.72 37.17
C GLY A 458 19.80 -65.69 36.06
N LEU A 459 18.82 -65.22 35.28
CA LEU A 459 19.05 -64.13 34.31
C LEU A 459 18.87 -62.73 34.96
N PRO A 460 19.65 -61.71 34.54
CA PRO A 460 19.54 -60.34 35.04
C PRO A 460 18.17 -59.70 34.72
N GLU A 461 17.68 -58.82 35.60
CA GLU A 461 16.42 -58.06 35.47
C GLU A 461 16.25 -57.49 34.05
N GLU A 462 15.16 -57.89 33.38
CA GLU A 462 14.73 -57.31 32.10
C GLU A 462 13.96 -56.01 32.44
N GLN A 463 14.60 -54.84 32.32
CA GLN A 463 13.94 -53.55 32.59
C GLN A 463 13.36 -52.99 31.29
N GLY A 464 12.05 -52.78 31.26
CA GLY A 464 11.38 -52.15 30.13
C GLY A 464 11.55 -50.64 30.14
N VAL A 465 11.70 -50.05 28.95
CA VAL A 465 11.83 -48.60 28.78
C VAL A 465 10.68 -48.11 27.91
N PHE A 466 9.89 -47.16 28.42
CA PHE A 466 8.82 -46.53 27.66
C PHE A 466 9.26 -45.18 27.08
N SER A 467 8.89 -44.90 25.82
CA SER A 467 9.17 -43.59 25.22
C SER A 467 8.46 -42.44 25.94
N THR A 468 7.34 -42.71 26.62
CA THR A 468 6.56 -41.72 27.37
C THR A 468 7.26 -41.20 28.61
N GLU A 469 8.32 -41.86 29.09
CA GLU A 469 9.18 -41.33 30.17
C GLU A 469 10.02 -40.13 29.70
N GLN A 470 10.32 -40.07 28.40
CA GLN A 470 11.12 -39.01 27.77
C GLN A 470 10.26 -38.04 26.95
N LEU A 471 9.14 -38.52 26.43
CA LEU A 471 8.17 -37.79 25.59
C LEU A 471 6.75 -38.03 26.13
N PRO A 472 6.42 -37.48 27.31
CA PRO A 472 5.11 -37.69 27.91
C PRO A 472 3.97 -37.01 27.10
N PRO A 473 2.71 -37.40 27.32
CA PRO A 473 1.56 -36.75 26.69
C PRO A 473 1.40 -35.28 27.14
N ASN A 474 0.71 -34.48 26.31
CA ASN A 474 0.39 -33.07 26.57
C ASN A 474 -0.60 -32.88 27.74
N SER A 475 -1.29 -33.96 28.15
CA SER A 475 -2.26 -33.97 29.24
C SER A 475 -2.22 -35.32 29.93
N ILE A 476 -2.21 -35.30 31.27
CA ILE A 476 -2.35 -36.50 32.11
C ILE A 476 -3.82 -36.80 32.45
N ALA A 477 -4.74 -35.88 32.14
CA ALA A 477 -6.18 -36.06 32.38
C ALA A 477 -6.87 -36.83 31.24
N GLU A 478 -6.23 -36.92 30.08
CA GLU A 478 -6.75 -37.63 28.90
C GLU A 478 -5.95 -38.91 28.63
N PRO A 479 -6.55 -39.92 27.98
CA PRO A 479 -5.83 -41.10 27.54
C PRO A 479 -4.63 -40.77 26.63
N GLU A 480 -3.50 -41.48 26.81
CA GLU A 480 -2.25 -41.23 26.06
C GLU A 480 -2.44 -41.23 24.53
N HIS A 481 -3.32 -42.09 24.00
CA HIS A 481 -3.58 -42.19 22.55
C HIS A 481 -4.34 -40.98 21.97
N ILE A 482 -4.86 -40.11 22.83
CA ILE A 482 -5.51 -38.83 22.46
C ILE A 482 -4.52 -37.69 22.69
N ALA A 483 -3.88 -37.66 23.87
CA ALA A 483 -3.07 -36.53 24.31
C ALA A 483 -1.58 -36.62 23.95
N TYR A 484 -1.14 -37.59 23.14
CA TYR A 484 0.28 -37.75 22.81
C TYR A 484 0.90 -36.48 22.21
N SER A 485 2.11 -36.17 22.65
CA SER A 485 2.89 -35.01 22.22
C SER A 485 3.69 -35.27 20.95
N HIS A 486 4.00 -36.54 20.66
CA HIS A 486 4.95 -36.92 19.63
C HIS A 486 4.53 -38.18 18.87
N ARG A 487 5.04 -38.31 17.65
CA ARG A 487 4.83 -39.45 16.75
C ARG A 487 6.18 -39.99 16.32
N LEU A 488 6.37 -41.31 16.33
CA LEU A 488 7.59 -41.92 15.78
C LEU A 488 7.64 -41.64 14.27
N CYS A 489 8.69 -40.97 13.81
CA CYS A 489 8.87 -40.66 12.40
C CYS A 489 9.91 -41.55 11.73
N HIS A 490 10.98 -41.95 12.44
CA HIS A 490 12.05 -42.77 11.88
C HIS A 490 12.78 -43.60 12.94
N VAL A 491 13.52 -44.60 12.48
CA VAL A 491 14.41 -45.44 13.29
C VAL A 491 15.79 -45.44 12.64
N THR A 492 16.81 -44.97 13.34
CA THR A 492 18.22 -45.11 12.93
C THR A 492 18.88 -46.24 13.72
N PHE A 493 20.09 -46.63 13.35
CA PHE A 493 20.73 -47.81 13.93
C PHE A 493 22.25 -47.68 13.95
N ILE A 494 22.86 -48.14 15.04
CA ILE A 494 24.30 -48.34 15.11
C ILE A 494 24.59 -49.83 15.31
N SER A 495 25.53 -50.35 14.52
CA SER A 495 26.08 -51.70 14.68
C SER A 495 27.59 -51.61 14.84
N VAL A 496 28.08 -52.07 15.99
CA VAL A 496 29.51 -52.23 16.27
C VAL A 496 29.76 -53.68 16.60
N SER A 497 30.70 -54.32 15.93
CA SER A 497 31.12 -55.68 16.29
C SER A 497 32.63 -55.88 16.17
N ASN A 498 33.17 -56.78 16.98
CA ASN A 498 34.56 -57.23 16.87
C ASN A 498 34.59 -58.77 16.90
N GLY A 499 34.04 -59.37 15.85
CA GLY A 499 33.86 -60.82 15.75
C GLY A 499 33.02 -61.38 16.90
N ASN A 500 33.45 -62.51 17.48
CA ASN A 500 32.77 -63.15 18.60
C ASN A 500 33.08 -62.53 19.97
N LYS A 501 33.81 -61.41 20.02
CA LYS A 501 34.15 -60.76 21.30
C LYS A 501 32.96 -59.95 21.79
N TYR A 502 32.53 -58.88 21.12
CA TYR A 502 31.37 -58.08 21.52
C TYR A 502 30.57 -57.59 20.30
N SER A 503 29.27 -57.32 20.49
CA SER A 503 28.47 -56.54 19.53
C SER A 503 27.52 -55.56 20.22
N LYS A 504 27.32 -54.40 19.60
CA LYS A 504 26.33 -53.39 20.00
C LYS A 504 25.44 -53.15 18.78
N ASP A 505 24.22 -53.65 18.84
CA ASP A 505 23.24 -53.57 17.76
C ASP A 505 22.02 -52.82 18.28
N LEU A 506 22.05 -51.48 18.14
CA LEU A 506 21.21 -50.58 18.91
C LEU A 506 20.42 -49.62 18.00
N PRO A 507 19.08 -49.64 18.06
CA PRO A 507 18.24 -48.66 17.39
C PRO A 507 18.16 -47.36 18.21
N LEU A 508 17.92 -46.27 17.50
CA LEU A 508 17.54 -44.97 18.02
C LEU A 508 16.23 -44.54 17.37
N PHE A 509 15.30 -44.02 18.16
CA PHE A 509 13.99 -43.56 17.68
C PHE A 509 13.98 -42.04 17.57
N SER A 510 13.55 -41.53 16.41
CA SER A 510 13.30 -40.11 16.19
C SER A 510 11.79 -39.85 16.14
N TRP A 511 11.41 -38.68 16.64
CA TRP A 511 10.02 -38.32 16.85
C TRP A 511 9.74 -36.90 16.37
N THR A 512 8.64 -36.74 15.65
CA THR A 512 8.09 -35.42 15.27
C THR A 512 6.97 -35.03 16.23
N HIS A 513 6.78 -33.73 16.44
CA HIS A 513 5.73 -33.22 17.32
C HIS A 513 4.33 -33.50 16.74
N SER A 514 3.33 -33.71 17.59
CA SER A 514 1.97 -34.06 17.17
C SER A 514 1.24 -32.94 16.42
N SER A 515 1.73 -31.70 16.49
CA SER A 515 1.23 -30.56 15.69
C SER A 515 1.49 -30.68 14.19
N VAL A 516 2.40 -31.56 13.75
CA VAL A 516 2.71 -31.71 12.33
C VAL A 516 1.55 -32.40 11.62
N ASP A 517 0.94 -31.69 10.68
CA ASP A 517 -0.11 -32.21 9.80
C ASP A 517 0.53 -32.77 8.52
N PHE A 518 0.51 -34.09 8.34
CA PHE A 518 1.11 -34.74 7.17
C PHE A 518 0.40 -34.43 5.85
N ASP A 519 -0.88 -34.05 5.89
CA ASP A 519 -1.71 -33.85 4.71
C ASP A 519 -1.75 -32.38 4.24
N ASN A 520 -1.13 -31.45 4.98
CA ASN A 520 -1.05 -30.02 4.63
C ASN A 520 -2.43 -29.40 4.32
N TYR A 521 -3.36 -29.52 5.27
CA TYR A 521 -4.69 -28.93 5.16
C TYR A 521 -4.64 -27.39 5.19
N VAL A 522 -5.42 -26.77 4.29
CA VAL A 522 -5.68 -25.33 4.26
C VAL A 522 -7.07 -25.08 4.82
N TYR A 523 -7.11 -24.41 5.98
CA TYR A 523 -8.34 -24.19 6.74
C TYR A 523 -9.00 -22.87 6.35
N PRO A 524 -10.33 -22.80 6.22
CA PRO A 524 -11.04 -21.56 5.88
C PRO A 524 -11.18 -20.58 7.04
N THR A 525 -10.92 -21.05 8.27
CA THR A 525 -11.16 -20.28 9.51
C THR A 525 -9.90 -20.03 10.32
N LYS A 526 -8.75 -20.53 9.87
CA LYS A 526 -7.47 -20.46 10.61
C LYS A 526 -6.33 -20.08 9.67
N ILE A 527 -5.32 -19.40 10.19
CA ILE A 527 -4.05 -19.22 9.47
C ILE A 527 -3.35 -20.58 9.40
N THR A 528 -3.13 -21.11 8.19
CA THR A 528 -2.34 -22.33 7.99
C THR A 528 -0.87 -21.94 7.85
N GLN A 529 0.00 -22.44 8.74
CA GLN A 529 1.45 -22.35 8.55
C GLN A 529 2.00 -23.64 7.94
N LEU A 530 2.78 -23.51 6.87
CA LEU A 530 3.52 -24.59 6.24
C LEU A 530 5.02 -24.27 6.29
N PRO A 531 5.76 -24.87 7.23
CA PRO A 531 7.22 -24.77 7.28
C PRO A 531 7.88 -25.25 5.99
N ALA A 532 9.08 -24.73 5.67
CA ALA A 532 9.79 -25.09 4.45
C ALA A 532 10.05 -26.59 4.29
N THR A 533 10.24 -27.30 5.41
CA THR A 533 10.42 -28.76 5.48
C THR A 533 9.18 -29.55 5.09
N LYS A 534 8.02 -28.93 4.93
CA LYS A 534 6.78 -29.55 4.41
C LYS A 534 6.69 -29.49 2.88
N GLY A 535 7.60 -28.76 2.24
CA GLY A 535 7.69 -28.65 0.79
C GLY A 535 8.65 -29.67 0.18
N TYR A 536 8.54 -29.88 -1.13
CA TYR A 536 9.47 -30.68 -1.94
C TYR A 536 10.21 -29.78 -2.93
N ASN A 537 11.27 -30.31 -3.55
CA ASN A 537 12.22 -29.54 -4.38
C ASN A 537 12.85 -28.35 -3.64
N VAL A 538 13.09 -28.51 -2.35
CA VAL A 538 13.73 -27.54 -1.47
C VAL A 538 14.98 -28.18 -0.86
N SER A 539 16.09 -27.44 -0.81
CA SER A 539 17.26 -27.86 -0.03
C SER A 539 17.07 -27.44 1.41
N ILE A 540 17.11 -28.39 2.34
CA ILE A 540 16.89 -28.15 3.75
C ILE A 540 18.23 -28.00 4.47
N VAL A 541 18.31 -27.03 5.39
CA VAL A 541 19.45 -26.80 6.27
C VAL A 541 18.99 -26.66 7.70
N LYS A 542 19.91 -26.92 8.64
CA LYS A 542 19.63 -26.87 10.07
C LYS A 542 19.09 -25.50 10.48
N GLU A 543 18.05 -25.48 11.29
CA GLU A 543 17.47 -24.24 11.81
C GLU A 543 18.40 -23.46 12.77
N PRO A 544 18.16 -22.15 12.97
CA PRO A 544 18.88 -21.36 13.97
C PRO A 544 18.42 -21.62 15.42
N GLY A 545 17.33 -22.37 15.65
CA GLY A 545 16.87 -22.81 16.97
C GLY A 545 15.59 -22.16 17.48
N PHE A 546 14.96 -21.28 16.71
CA PHE A 546 13.73 -20.57 17.11
C PHE A 546 12.63 -20.61 16.05
N ILE A 547 12.77 -21.45 15.02
CA ILE A 547 11.76 -21.62 13.98
C ILE A 547 10.83 -22.77 14.35
N GLY A 548 11.33 -23.75 15.10
CA GLY A 548 10.60 -24.96 15.48
C GLY A 548 10.80 -26.12 14.52
N GLY A 549 11.77 -26.00 13.61
CA GLY A 549 12.19 -26.99 12.64
C GLY A 549 13.11 -26.39 11.57
N ASP A 550 13.77 -27.27 10.83
CA ASP A 550 14.74 -26.91 9.78
C ASP A 550 14.14 -26.00 8.70
N ILE A 551 15.00 -25.29 7.97
CA ILE A 551 14.60 -24.25 7.02
C ILE A 551 15.09 -24.55 5.61
N GLY A 552 14.42 -23.97 4.61
CA GLY A 552 14.85 -24.04 3.22
C GLY A 552 16.02 -23.09 2.96
N LYS A 553 16.99 -23.52 2.15
CA LYS A 553 18.09 -22.69 1.64
C LYS A 553 18.12 -22.79 0.13
N ASN A 554 18.16 -21.66 -0.57
CA ASN A 554 18.21 -21.66 -2.02
C ASN A 554 19.03 -20.50 -2.60
N ASN A 555 19.81 -20.81 -3.64
CA ASN A 555 20.55 -19.83 -4.43
C ASN A 555 19.90 -19.58 -5.80
N GLY A 556 19.07 -20.51 -6.30
CA GLY A 556 18.37 -20.44 -7.58
C GLY A 556 17.00 -19.76 -7.51
N GLN A 557 16.17 -20.03 -8.53
CA GLN A 557 14.86 -19.38 -8.72
C GLN A 557 13.73 -20.04 -7.92
N ILE A 558 13.62 -21.37 -7.89
CA ILE A 558 12.50 -22.05 -7.23
C ILE A 558 12.85 -22.29 -5.77
N LEU A 559 12.09 -21.72 -4.83
CA LEU A 559 12.33 -21.86 -3.39
C LEU A 559 11.81 -23.19 -2.81
N GLY A 560 10.70 -23.68 -3.34
CA GLY A 560 10.08 -24.93 -2.92
C GLY A 560 8.65 -25.06 -3.44
N LYS A 561 8.12 -26.29 -3.41
CA LYS A 561 6.74 -26.59 -3.79
C LYS A 561 6.00 -27.29 -2.66
N TYR A 562 4.72 -27.01 -2.48
CA TYR A 562 3.89 -27.61 -1.44
C TYR A 562 2.69 -28.27 -2.10
N LYS A 563 2.43 -29.53 -1.77
CA LYS A 563 1.14 -30.17 -2.04
C LYS A 563 0.23 -29.89 -0.85
N VAL A 564 -0.96 -29.36 -1.12
CA VAL A 564 -1.91 -28.93 -0.09
C VAL A 564 -3.31 -29.49 -0.35
N ASN A 565 -4.07 -29.71 0.71
CA ASN A 565 -5.47 -30.11 0.65
C ASN A 565 -6.35 -28.96 1.17
N VAL A 566 -7.19 -28.38 0.32
CA VAL A 566 -8.00 -27.20 0.61
C VAL A 566 -9.39 -27.63 1.05
N GLU A 567 -9.79 -27.29 2.28
CA GLU A 567 -11.10 -27.69 2.83
C GLU A 567 -12.27 -26.96 2.15
N ASP A 568 -12.10 -25.66 1.85
CA ASP A 568 -13.10 -24.84 1.16
C ASP A 568 -12.43 -24.01 0.06
N VAL A 569 -12.73 -24.36 -1.20
CA VAL A 569 -12.24 -23.69 -2.40
C VAL A 569 -12.98 -22.38 -2.70
N SER A 570 -14.13 -22.15 -2.08
CA SER A 570 -14.89 -20.89 -2.24
C SER A 570 -14.26 -19.74 -1.46
N GLN A 571 -13.53 -20.06 -0.40
CA GLN A 571 -12.82 -19.14 0.49
C GLN A 571 -11.65 -18.45 -0.23
N LYS A 572 -11.48 -17.15 0.01
CA LYS A 572 -10.33 -16.37 -0.46
C LYS A 572 -9.21 -16.42 0.58
N TYR A 573 -7.96 -16.47 0.13
CA TYR A 573 -6.77 -16.49 0.98
C TYR A 573 -5.75 -15.47 0.51
N ARG A 574 -5.05 -14.85 1.44
CA ARG A 574 -3.82 -14.11 1.17
C ARG A 574 -2.62 -14.89 1.68
N PHE A 575 -1.43 -14.59 1.18
CA PHE A 575 -0.21 -15.28 1.58
C PHE A 575 0.72 -14.37 2.38
N ARG A 576 1.52 -14.99 3.23
CA ARG A 576 2.65 -14.36 3.88
C ARG A 576 3.82 -15.33 3.91
N VAL A 577 5.03 -14.85 3.64
CA VAL A 577 6.24 -15.69 3.60
C VAL A 577 7.22 -15.18 4.65
N ARG A 578 7.67 -16.07 5.54
CA ARG A 578 8.72 -15.77 6.53
C ARG A 578 10.08 -16.17 5.95
N TYR A 579 11.00 -15.22 5.83
CA TYR A 579 12.26 -15.41 5.12
C TYR A 579 13.42 -14.65 5.75
N ALA A 580 14.64 -15.08 5.45
CA ALA A 580 15.86 -14.32 5.67
C ALA A 580 16.69 -14.36 4.38
N THR A 581 17.28 -13.25 3.94
CA THR A 581 17.97 -13.23 2.65
C THR A 581 19.08 -12.18 2.56
N GLU A 582 20.07 -12.51 1.75
CA GLU A 582 21.21 -11.66 1.39
C GLU A 582 20.97 -10.86 0.10
N THR A 583 19.81 -11.08 -0.52
CA THR A 583 19.45 -10.57 -1.86
C THR A 583 18.20 -9.71 -1.81
N GLU A 584 17.92 -9.05 -2.92
CA GLU A 584 16.67 -8.32 -3.19
C GLU A 584 16.16 -8.69 -4.58
N GLY A 585 14.87 -8.50 -4.85
CA GLY A 585 14.22 -8.86 -6.10
C GLY A 585 12.73 -9.13 -5.90
N GLU A 586 12.15 -10.00 -6.72
CA GLU A 586 10.72 -10.32 -6.66
C GLU A 586 10.49 -11.76 -6.17
N LEU A 587 9.52 -11.94 -5.28
CA LEU A 587 9.05 -13.25 -4.83
C LEU A 587 7.63 -13.44 -5.35
N GLY A 588 7.43 -14.52 -6.09
CA GLY A 588 6.14 -14.89 -6.65
C GLY A 588 5.62 -16.21 -6.12
N ILE A 589 4.29 -16.35 -6.21
CA ILE A 589 3.55 -17.55 -5.82
C ILE A 589 2.77 -18.03 -7.03
N LYS A 590 2.91 -19.31 -7.38
CA LYS A 590 2.02 -19.99 -8.32
C LYS A 590 1.10 -20.97 -7.59
N ILE A 591 -0.14 -21.04 -8.05
CA ILE A 591 -1.09 -22.09 -7.69
C ILE A 591 -1.38 -22.89 -8.96
N ASP A 592 -1.15 -24.20 -8.91
CA ASP A 592 -1.40 -25.12 -10.03
C ASP A 592 -0.77 -24.65 -11.36
N GLY A 593 0.42 -24.03 -11.26
CA GLY A 593 1.19 -23.52 -12.40
C GLY A 593 0.87 -22.08 -12.84
N ARG A 594 -0.22 -21.48 -12.34
CA ARG A 594 -0.58 -20.07 -12.61
C ARG A 594 0.04 -19.14 -11.58
N THR A 595 0.78 -18.11 -12.03
CA THR A 595 1.22 -17.02 -11.15
C THR A 595 0.02 -16.25 -10.63
N VAL A 596 -0.12 -16.18 -9.30
CA VAL A 596 -1.22 -15.47 -8.63
C VAL A 596 -0.75 -14.23 -7.87
N ASN A 597 0.55 -14.14 -7.58
CA ASN A 597 1.16 -13.05 -6.84
C ASN A 597 2.64 -12.90 -7.24
N LEU A 598 3.15 -11.66 -7.28
CA LEU A 598 4.55 -11.32 -7.52
C LEU A 598 4.89 -9.97 -6.88
N TYR A 599 5.63 -9.97 -5.77
CA TYR A 599 5.88 -8.78 -4.93
C TYR A 599 7.39 -8.60 -4.71
N GLN A 600 7.82 -7.34 -4.60
CA GLN A 600 9.21 -6.99 -4.29
C GLN A 600 9.55 -7.35 -2.83
N TYR A 601 10.71 -7.99 -2.61
CA TYR A 601 11.26 -8.29 -1.29
C TYR A 601 12.62 -7.62 -1.12
N LYS A 602 12.96 -7.31 0.13
CA LYS A 602 14.20 -6.62 0.49
C LYS A 602 15.19 -7.57 1.14
N LYS A 603 16.46 -7.21 1.08
CA LYS A 603 17.52 -7.86 1.84
C LYS A 603 17.30 -7.68 3.35
N THR A 604 17.45 -8.75 4.12
CA THR A 604 17.23 -8.73 5.59
C THR A 604 18.52 -8.92 6.39
N LYS A 605 19.61 -9.41 5.77
CA LYS A 605 20.92 -9.63 6.41
C LYS A 605 22.08 -9.41 5.44
N ALA A 606 23.28 -9.10 5.93
CA ALA A 606 24.48 -9.09 5.09
C ALA A 606 25.01 -10.53 4.86
N PRO A 607 25.76 -10.79 3.77
CA PRO A 607 26.40 -12.08 3.54
C PRO A 607 27.27 -12.52 4.70
N GLY A 608 27.09 -13.75 5.18
CA GLY A 608 27.85 -14.31 6.31
C GLY A 608 27.32 -13.95 7.71
N ASP A 609 26.41 -12.99 7.84
CA ASP A 609 25.78 -12.68 9.13
C ASP A 609 25.02 -13.90 9.69
N PRO A 610 24.97 -14.08 11.02
CA PRO A 610 24.22 -15.16 11.66
C PRO A 610 22.70 -14.99 11.46
N LEU A 611 22.00 -16.13 11.41
CA LEU A 611 20.53 -16.20 11.32
C LEU A 611 19.88 -15.95 12.70
N THR A 612 20.08 -14.76 13.26
CA THR A 612 19.42 -14.29 14.50
C THR A 612 17.94 -13.99 14.28
N TYR A 613 17.17 -13.72 15.34
CA TYR A 613 15.75 -13.39 15.23
C TYR A 613 15.48 -12.25 14.23
N LYS A 614 16.29 -11.17 14.30
CA LYS A 614 16.15 -9.98 13.45
C LYS A 614 16.55 -10.20 11.98
N ALA A 615 17.22 -11.31 11.67
CA ALA A 615 17.55 -11.64 10.29
C ALA A 615 16.33 -12.10 9.48
N PHE A 616 15.25 -12.52 10.16
CA PHE A 616 14.00 -12.93 9.51
C PHE A 616 13.02 -11.79 9.42
N ASP A 617 12.36 -11.67 8.28
CA ASP A 617 11.28 -10.74 8.00
C ASP A 617 10.12 -11.48 7.32
N TYR A 618 9.01 -10.77 7.09
CA TYR A 618 7.81 -11.29 6.47
C TYR A 618 7.42 -10.49 5.24
N LEU A 619 7.25 -11.18 4.12
CA LEU A 619 6.63 -10.62 2.92
C LEU A 619 5.15 -10.96 2.90
N SER A 620 4.27 -9.95 2.99
CA SER A 620 2.82 -10.13 2.94
C SER A 620 2.26 -9.75 1.59
N PHE A 621 1.53 -10.67 0.96
CA PHE A 621 0.82 -10.45 -0.29
C PHE A 621 -0.58 -9.93 0.04
N SER A 622 -0.93 -8.72 -0.42
CA SER A 622 -2.23 -8.11 -0.07
C SER A 622 -3.37 -8.63 -0.95
N THR A 623 -3.08 -9.02 -2.19
CA THR A 623 -4.07 -9.54 -3.16
C THR A 623 -4.58 -10.93 -2.74
N PRO A 624 -5.88 -11.07 -2.40
CA PRO A 624 -6.48 -12.36 -2.09
C PRO A 624 -6.64 -13.22 -3.34
N VAL A 625 -6.53 -14.53 -3.17
CA VAL A 625 -6.65 -15.53 -4.24
C VAL A 625 -7.56 -16.66 -3.83
N LYS A 626 -8.10 -17.40 -4.79
CA LYS A 626 -8.84 -18.64 -4.54
C LYS A 626 -8.05 -19.84 -5.05
N PHE A 627 -8.23 -20.97 -4.39
CA PHE A 627 -7.84 -22.26 -4.93
C PHE A 627 -8.96 -22.77 -5.83
N ASN A 628 -8.62 -23.35 -6.98
CA ASN A 628 -9.61 -23.90 -7.90
C ASN A 628 -9.93 -25.38 -7.59
N ASN A 629 -9.06 -26.05 -6.84
CA ASN A 629 -9.12 -27.49 -6.58
C ASN A 629 -8.96 -27.78 -5.10
N ALA A 630 -9.60 -28.85 -4.62
CA ALA A 630 -9.43 -29.35 -3.26
C ALA A 630 -8.02 -29.95 -3.03
N SER A 631 -7.33 -30.39 -4.08
CA SER A 631 -5.91 -30.74 -4.02
C SER A 631 -5.15 -29.85 -4.99
N SER A 632 -4.24 -29.04 -4.47
CA SER A 632 -3.50 -28.04 -5.25
C SER A 632 -2.01 -28.08 -4.92
N THR A 633 -1.21 -27.49 -5.81
CA THR A 633 0.22 -27.27 -5.62
C THR A 633 0.52 -25.78 -5.54
N ILE A 634 1.25 -25.39 -4.50
CA ILE A 634 1.80 -24.04 -4.33
C ILE A 634 3.28 -24.08 -4.71
N GLU A 635 3.74 -23.20 -5.59
CA GLU A 635 5.16 -23.03 -5.94
C GLU A 635 5.62 -21.62 -5.57
N LEU A 636 6.68 -21.53 -4.78
CA LEU A 636 7.36 -20.28 -4.46
C LEU A 636 8.56 -20.09 -5.39
N PHE A 637 8.68 -18.92 -6.02
CA PHE A 637 9.77 -18.64 -6.96
C PHE A 637 10.29 -17.20 -6.81
N LEU A 638 11.52 -16.98 -7.26
CA LEU A 638 12.20 -15.70 -7.29
C LEU A 638 12.45 -15.24 -8.73
N GLN A 639 12.27 -13.95 -9.00
CA GLN A 639 12.60 -13.26 -10.25
C GLN A 639 13.41 -12.00 -9.95
N ASN A 640 14.15 -11.51 -10.96
CA ASN A 640 14.91 -10.26 -10.90
C ASN A 640 15.81 -10.14 -9.65
N LYS A 641 16.33 -11.28 -9.19
CA LYS A 641 17.07 -11.43 -7.93
C LYS A 641 18.55 -11.04 -8.08
N THR A 642 19.09 -10.35 -7.09
CA THR A 642 20.54 -10.13 -6.93
C THR A 642 21.28 -11.38 -6.41
N SER A 643 22.59 -11.45 -6.57
CA SER A 643 23.38 -12.63 -6.14
C SER A 643 23.40 -12.79 -4.61
N GLY A 644 23.21 -14.03 -4.13
CA GLY A 644 23.27 -14.39 -2.71
C GLY A 644 22.27 -15.49 -2.32
N THR A 645 22.24 -15.82 -1.03
CA THR A 645 21.40 -16.90 -0.51
C THR A 645 20.06 -16.40 0.04
N PHE A 646 18.99 -17.15 -0.27
CA PHE A 646 17.67 -16.98 0.29
C PHE A 646 17.36 -18.14 1.26
N TYR A 647 16.89 -17.81 2.45
CA TYR A 647 16.45 -18.76 3.47
C TYR A 647 14.94 -18.65 3.67
N LEU A 648 14.24 -19.77 3.55
CA LEU A 648 12.79 -19.86 3.70
C LEU A 648 12.47 -20.55 5.01
N ALA A 649 11.82 -19.85 5.95
CA ALA A 649 11.28 -20.50 7.15
C ALA A 649 9.96 -21.22 6.83
N GLY A 650 9.07 -20.57 6.08
CA GLY A 650 7.79 -21.17 5.67
C GLY A 650 6.85 -20.17 5.00
N ILE A 651 5.70 -20.69 4.57
CA ILE A 651 4.58 -19.93 4.01
C ILE A 651 3.39 -20.00 4.97
N GLU A 652 2.64 -18.90 5.06
CA GLU A 652 1.40 -18.80 5.79
C GLU A 652 0.27 -18.45 4.83
N ILE A 653 -0.84 -19.19 4.95
CA ILE A 653 -2.04 -19.06 4.14
C ILE A 653 -3.14 -18.54 5.05
N ILE A 654 -3.64 -17.34 4.76
CA ILE A 654 -4.45 -16.56 5.69
C ILE A 654 -5.82 -16.35 5.05
N PRO A 655 -6.90 -16.94 5.60
CA PRO A 655 -8.24 -16.70 5.08
C PRO A 655 -8.62 -15.22 5.27
N VAL A 656 -9.15 -14.61 4.22
CA VAL A 656 -9.66 -13.24 4.28
C VAL A 656 -11.16 -13.24 4.49
N LYS A 657 -11.67 -12.27 5.25
CA LYS A 657 -13.12 -12.10 5.42
C LYS A 657 -13.76 -11.74 4.08
N SER A 658 -15.06 -11.99 3.96
CA SER A 658 -15.83 -11.65 2.74
C SER A 658 -15.74 -10.16 2.40
N ASN A 659 -15.61 -9.29 3.40
CA ASN A 659 -15.54 -7.84 3.26
C ASN A 659 -14.10 -7.25 3.33
N TYR A 660 -13.09 -8.08 3.12
CA TYR A 660 -11.68 -7.68 3.28
C TYR A 660 -11.25 -6.61 2.26
N GLU A 661 -11.73 -6.72 1.01
CA GLU A 661 -11.42 -5.75 -0.03
C GLU A 661 -11.98 -4.36 0.36
N GLU A 662 -13.19 -4.33 0.93
CA GLU A 662 -13.82 -3.12 1.43
C GLU A 662 -13.12 -2.55 2.68
N GLU A 663 -12.59 -3.41 3.55
CA GLU A 663 -11.77 -2.98 4.71
C GLU A 663 -10.44 -2.36 4.24
N LEU A 664 -9.82 -2.92 3.19
CA LEU A 664 -8.61 -2.37 2.58
C LEU A 664 -8.88 -0.98 1.99
N THR A 665 -9.97 -0.83 1.22
CA THR A 665 -10.39 0.47 0.66
C THR A 665 -10.61 1.52 1.76
N LEU A 666 -11.19 1.11 2.90
CA LEU A 666 -11.37 2.00 4.05
C LEU A 666 -10.03 2.49 4.63
N GLU A 667 -9.06 1.58 4.81
CA GLU A 667 -7.76 1.94 5.38
C GLU A 667 -6.91 2.80 4.43
N GLU A 668 -6.95 2.51 3.13
CA GLU A 668 -6.32 3.35 2.10
C GLU A 668 -6.89 4.77 2.11
N ALA A 669 -8.22 4.91 2.17
CA ALA A 669 -8.88 6.19 2.27
C ALA A 669 -8.52 6.92 3.58
N LYS A 670 -8.52 6.25 4.74
CA LYS A 670 -8.08 6.85 6.02
C LYS A 670 -6.67 7.39 5.94
N LYS A 671 -5.75 6.64 5.32
CA LYS A 671 -4.36 7.05 5.15
C LYS A 671 -4.25 8.27 4.24
N ALA A 672 -4.89 8.25 3.08
CA ALA A 672 -4.90 9.35 2.12
C ALA A 672 -5.46 10.65 2.73
N VAL A 673 -6.57 10.57 3.47
CA VAL A 673 -7.15 11.73 4.16
C VAL A 673 -6.23 12.23 5.27
N SER A 674 -5.64 11.33 6.06
CA SER A 674 -4.75 11.72 7.15
C SER A 674 -3.48 12.41 6.63
N SER A 675 -3.00 12.08 5.43
CA SER A 675 -1.82 12.72 4.85
C SER A 675 -2.04 14.17 4.43
N LEU A 676 -3.28 14.63 4.24
CA LEU A 676 -3.62 16.00 3.80
C LEU A 676 -3.33 17.05 4.88
N PHE A 677 -3.40 16.68 6.16
CA PHE A 677 -3.39 17.62 7.27
C PHE A 677 -2.06 17.63 8.03
N THR A 678 -1.73 18.78 8.62
CA THR A 678 -0.71 18.87 9.69
C THR A 678 -1.11 18.04 10.92
N ASP A 679 -0.18 17.76 11.82
CA ASP A 679 -0.42 16.91 13.01
C ASP A 679 -1.58 17.41 13.89
N ALA A 680 -1.81 18.74 13.93
CA ALA A 680 -2.91 19.37 14.65
C ALA A 680 -4.28 19.24 13.95
N ARG A 681 -4.32 18.71 12.72
CA ARG A 681 -5.51 18.47 11.88
C ARG A 681 -6.42 19.66 11.63
N ASN A 682 -5.90 20.88 11.79
CA ASN A 682 -6.62 22.14 11.59
C ASN A 682 -6.13 22.96 10.37
N ALA A 683 -5.04 22.52 9.74
CA ALA A 683 -4.45 23.15 8.56
C ALA A 683 -3.93 22.09 7.59
N LEU A 684 -3.94 22.42 6.29
CA LEU A 684 -3.28 21.61 5.25
C LEU A 684 -1.76 21.68 5.41
N LYS A 685 -1.06 20.62 5.00
CA LYS A 685 0.39 20.71 4.79
C LYS A 685 0.68 21.58 3.57
N THR A 686 1.83 22.27 3.58
CA THR A 686 2.18 23.27 2.55
C THR A 686 2.37 22.70 1.15
N ASP A 687 2.79 21.44 1.06
CA ASP A 687 3.02 20.67 -0.16
C ASP A 687 1.76 20.01 -0.74
N VAL A 688 0.67 19.94 0.03
CA VAL A 688 -0.59 19.34 -0.42
C VAL A 688 -1.25 20.24 -1.46
N THR A 689 -1.49 19.70 -2.65
CA THR A 689 -2.15 20.37 -3.77
C THR A 689 -3.67 20.12 -3.79
N ASP A 690 -4.41 20.99 -4.46
CA ASP A 690 -5.86 20.83 -4.64
C ASP A 690 -6.22 19.52 -5.37
N TYR A 691 -5.39 19.11 -6.35
CA TYR A 691 -5.54 17.83 -7.05
C TYR A 691 -5.41 16.62 -6.11
N GLN A 692 -4.43 16.63 -5.19
CA GLN A 692 -4.25 15.54 -4.21
C GLN A 692 -5.44 15.41 -3.24
N ILE A 693 -6.09 16.53 -2.91
CA ILE A 693 -7.32 16.53 -2.10
C ILE A 693 -8.46 15.84 -2.87
N ASP A 694 -8.59 16.14 -4.16
CA ASP A 694 -9.58 15.50 -5.03
C ASP A 694 -9.33 13.98 -5.17
N GLN A 695 -8.07 13.55 -5.29
CA GLN A 695 -7.70 12.12 -5.31
C GLN A 695 -8.05 11.42 -3.99
N ALA A 696 -7.77 12.05 -2.85
CA ALA A 696 -8.19 11.51 -1.55
C ALA A 696 -9.72 11.43 -1.43
N ALA A 697 -10.45 12.41 -1.96
CA ALA A 697 -11.91 12.39 -1.98
C ALA A 697 -12.47 11.27 -2.87
N ASN A 698 -11.83 10.94 -3.99
CA ASN A 698 -12.20 9.81 -4.84
C ASN A 698 -12.06 8.48 -4.08
N LEU A 699 -10.97 8.27 -3.33
CA LEU A 699 -10.80 7.06 -2.51
C LEU A 699 -11.90 6.93 -1.44
N VAL A 700 -12.30 8.05 -0.82
CA VAL A 700 -13.38 8.05 0.17
C VAL A 700 -14.75 7.70 -0.44
N GLU A 701 -15.01 8.09 -1.69
CA GLU A 701 -16.24 7.72 -2.40
C GLU A 701 -16.37 6.22 -2.61
N CYS A 702 -15.24 5.52 -2.75
CA CYS A 702 -15.19 4.07 -2.96
C CYS A 702 -15.40 3.23 -1.70
N ILE A 703 -15.45 3.85 -0.52
CA ILE A 703 -15.80 3.16 0.72
C ILE A 703 -17.25 2.66 0.63
N SER A 704 -17.49 1.40 1.00
CA SER A 704 -18.83 0.81 1.04
C SER A 704 -19.76 1.59 1.99
N GLY A 705 -20.85 2.11 1.42
CA GLY A 705 -21.89 2.80 2.18
C GLY A 705 -22.69 1.88 3.10
N ASP A 706 -22.75 0.58 2.79
CA ASP A 706 -23.50 -0.40 3.57
C ASP A 706 -22.72 -0.90 4.78
N LEU A 707 -21.40 -1.08 4.62
CA LEU A 707 -20.53 -1.62 5.67
C LEU A 707 -19.96 -0.53 6.59
N TYR A 708 -19.56 0.62 6.03
CA TYR A 708 -18.76 1.64 6.73
C TYR A 708 -19.38 3.04 6.61
N ALA A 709 -20.72 3.13 6.69
CA ALA A 709 -21.46 4.38 6.54
C ALA A 709 -20.91 5.51 7.44
N LYS A 710 -20.61 5.21 8.71
CA LYS A 710 -20.16 6.20 9.70
C LYS A 710 -18.78 6.73 9.36
N GLU A 711 -17.83 5.83 9.08
CA GLU A 711 -16.46 6.14 8.72
C GLU A 711 -16.41 6.92 7.41
N LYS A 712 -17.20 6.49 6.41
CA LYS A 712 -17.36 7.21 5.14
C LYS A 712 -17.83 8.63 5.36
N ILE A 713 -18.85 8.86 6.19
CA ILE A 713 -19.36 10.21 6.50
C ILE A 713 -18.27 11.07 7.17
N VAL A 714 -17.52 10.51 8.13
CA VAL A 714 -16.43 11.22 8.81
C VAL A 714 -15.33 11.61 7.83
N LEU A 715 -14.89 10.68 6.99
CA LEU A 715 -13.85 10.94 5.99
C LEU A 715 -14.33 11.92 4.91
N LEU A 716 -15.58 11.81 4.46
CA LEU A 716 -16.19 12.78 3.53
C LEU A 716 -16.20 14.19 4.11
N ARG A 717 -16.51 14.34 5.40
CA ARG A 717 -16.43 15.65 6.08
C ARG A 717 -14.99 16.16 6.13
N ALA A 718 -14.03 15.29 6.41
CA ALA A 718 -12.62 15.66 6.46
C ALA A 718 -12.10 16.12 5.08
N VAL A 719 -12.33 15.38 4.00
CA VAL A 719 -11.89 15.80 2.66
C VAL A 719 -12.60 17.07 2.18
N LYS A 720 -13.89 17.25 2.53
CA LYS A 720 -14.60 18.51 2.24
C LYS A 720 -14.01 19.68 3.02
N PHE A 721 -13.62 19.47 4.27
CA PHE A 721 -12.93 20.50 5.05
C PHE A 721 -11.55 20.82 4.49
N ALA A 722 -10.78 19.81 4.04
CA ALA A 722 -9.53 20.01 3.32
C ALA A 722 -9.73 20.86 2.06
N LYS A 723 -10.74 20.55 1.25
CA LYS A 723 -11.08 21.33 0.05
C LYS A 723 -11.44 22.79 0.38
N GLN A 724 -12.21 23.02 1.45
CA GLN A 724 -12.51 24.38 1.92
C GLN A 724 -11.26 25.14 2.36
N LEU A 725 -10.31 24.47 3.02
CA LEU A 725 -9.03 25.08 3.40
C LEU A 725 -8.20 25.45 2.15
N SER A 726 -8.11 24.55 1.17
CA SER A 726 -7.46 24.81 -0.14
C SER A 726 -8.05 26.06 -0.79
N GLN A 727 -9.38 26.11 -0.93
CA GLN A 727 -10.08 27.26 -1.50
C GLN A 727 -9.86 28.55 -0.71
N SER A 728 -9.80 28.48 0.62
CA SER A 728 -9.56 29.67 1.46
C SER A 728 -8.14 30.23 1.35
N GLN A 729 -7.16 29.40 0.98
CA GLN A 729 -5.76 29.79 0.81
C GLN A 729 -5.45 30.24 -0.61
N ASN A 730 -6.31 29.89 -1.57
CA ASN A 730 -6.16 30.23 -2.97
C ASN A 730 -6.53 31.70 -3.22
N LEU A 731 -5.61 32.47 -3.80
CA LEU A 731 -5.82 33.87 -4.14
C LEU A 731 -6.61 34.07 -5.45
N LEU A 732 -6.80 33.01 -6.24
CA LEU A 732 -7.66 33.05 -7.44
C LEU A 732 -9.12 33.23 -7.00
N SER A 733 -9.83 34.17 -7.63
CA SER A 733 -11.22 34.51 -7.24
C SER A 733 -12.27 33.49 -7.71
N ASP A 734 -12.00 32.74 -8.77
CA ASP A 734 -12.87 31.68 -9.30
C ASP A 734 -12.05 30.44 -9.71
N PRO A 735 -11.44 29.72 -8.75
CA PRO A 735 -10.55 28.59 -9.04
C PRO A 735 -11.27 27.36 -9.61
N GLU A 736 -12.61 27.34 -9.55
CA GLU A 736 -13.47 26.26 -10.06
C GLU A 736 -14.20 26.66 -11.37
N PHE A 737 -13.85 27.82 -11.96
CA PHE A 737 -14.36 28.28 -13.25
C PHE A 737 -15.90 28.32 -13.33
N ASN A 738 -16.55 28.80 -12.27
CA ASN A 738 -18.00 28.87 -12.20
C ASN A 738 -18.60 30.03 -12.99
N ASN A 739 -17.84 31.12 -13.15
CA ASN A 739 -18.30 32.42 -13.59
C ASN A 739 -17.34 33.06 -14.61
N VAL A 740 -16.69 32.26 -15.47
CA VAL A 740 -15.81 32.77 -16.54
C VAL A 740 -16.54 33.82 -17.39
N ASN A 741 -15.85 34.91 -17.72
CA ASN A 741 -16.36 36.10 -18.41
C ASN A 741 -17.42 36.90 -17.63
N ARG A 742 -17.44 36.82 -16.29
CA ARG A 742 -18.21 37.72 -15.41
C ARG A 742 -17.28 38.66 -14.64
N GLU A 743 -17.85 39.72 -14.07
CA GLU A 743 -17.11 40.70 -13.25
C GLU A 743 -16.29 40.01 -12.14
N ASN A 744 -15.03 40.43 -11.98
CA ASN A 744 -14.08 39.92 -10.98
C ASN A 744 -13.79 38.40 -11.05
N SER A 745 -13.87 37.80 -12.25
CA SER A 745 -13.48 36.40 -12.52
C SER A 745 -12.48 36.33 -13.69
N TRP A 746 -12.22 35.11 -14.17
CA TRP A 746 -11.43 34.83 -15.37
C TRP A 746 -12.02 35.48 -16.62
N THR A 747 -11.16 36.07 -17.44
CA THR A 747 -11.47 36.54 -18.79
C THR A 747 -10.90 35.57 -19.82
N ALA A 748 -11.75 35.08 -20.71
CA ALA A 748 -11.42 34.04 -21.68
C ALA A 748 -11.75 34.47 -23.11
N SER A 749 -10.93 34.05 -24.07
CA SER A 749 -11.26 34.19 -25.50
C SER A 749 -12.36 33.20 -25.91
N THR A 750 -12.87 33.34 -27.13
CA THR A 750 -13.99 32.50 -27.64
C THR A 750 -13.67 31.01 -27.80
N SER A 751 -12.38 30.64 -27.82
CA SER A 751 -11.91 29.27 -28.04
C SER A 751 -11.55 28.52 -26.74
N VAL A 752 -12.09 29.00 -25.61
CA VAL A 752 -11.96 28.37 -24.30
C VAL A 752 -13.26 27.64 -23.96
N ALA A 753 -13.16 26.37 -23.62
CA ALA A 753 -14.27 25.56 -23.15
C ALA A 753 -14.06 25.12 -21.69
N ILE A 754 -15.15 24.97 -20.94
CA ILE A 754 -15.13 24.43 -19.58
C ILE A 754 -15.61 22.98 -19.63
N ILE A 755 -14.77 22.08 -19.15
CA ILE A 755 -15.07 20.66 -19.06
C ILE A 755 -15.73 20.41 -17.70
N GLU A 756 -16.96 19.90 -17.73
CA GLU A 756 -17.74 19.56 -16.55
C GLU A 756 -17.55 18.09 -16.18
N GLY A 757 -16.56 17.80 -15.33
CA GLY A 757 -16.33 16.46 -14.78
C GLY A 757 -15.76 15.47 -15.80
N ASP A 758 -14.57 14.96 -15.49
CA ASP A 758 -13.87 13.95 -16.29
C ASP A 758 -13.17 12.95 -15.35
N PRO A 759 -12.92 11.68 -15.74
CA PRO A 759 -12.03 10.76 -15.03
C PRO A 759 -10.86 11.39 -14.26
N LEU A 760 -10.18 12.39 -14.82
CA LEU A 760 -9.04 13.06 -14.20
C LEU A 760 -9.41 14.14 -13.19
N TYR A 761 -10.47 14.91 -13.46
CA TYR A 761 -10.87 16.07 -12.66
C TYR A 761 -12.16 15.81 -11.89
N LYS A 762 -12.10 15.98 -10.56
CA LYS A 762 -13.30 15.93 -9.72
C LYS A 762 -14.13 17.22 -9.84
N GLY A 763 -13.46 18.37 -10.01
CA GLY A 763 -14.04 19.67 -10.31
C GLY A 763 -14.12 19.96 -11.81
N ARG A 764 -14.32 21.24 -12.16
CA ARG A 764 -14.28 21.71 -13.56
C ARG A 764 -12.84 21.88 -14.03
N ALA A 765 -12.60 21.59 -15.29
CA ALA A 765 -11.33 21.86 -15.97
C ALA A 765 -11.54 22.83 -17.13
N VAL A 766 -10.44 23.37 -17.64
CA VAL A 766 -10.43 24.28 -18.78
C VAL A 766 -9.76 23.60 -19.95
N GLN A 767 -10.37 23.73 -21.12
CA GLN A 767 -9.79 23.37 -22.40
C GLN A 767 -9.52 24.62 -23.23
N LEU A 768 -8.26 24.83 -23.62
CA LEU A 768 -7.85 25.82 -24.60
C LEU A 768 -7.62 25.11 -25.94
N SER A 769 -8.34 25.55 -26.98
CA SER A 769 -8.06 25.12 -28.36
C SER A 769 -7.01 26.02 -29.03
N SER A 770 -6.57 25.63 -30.22
CA SER A 770 -5.57 26.37 -31.00
C SER A 770 -5.99 27.82 -31.29
N ALA A 771 -5.00 28.65 -31.58
CA ALA A 771 -5.24 30.03 -31.99
C ALA A 771 -6.01 30.07 -33.32
N ARG A 772 -6.81 31.12 -33.51
CA ARG A 772 -7.58 31.30 -34.76
C ARG A 772 -6.67 31.66 -35.94
N ASP A 773 -5.68 32.50 -35.67
CA ASP A 773 -4.54 32.85 -36.51
C ASP A 773 -3.43 33.50 -35.65
N GLU A 774 -2.28 33.83 -36.25
CA GLU A 774 -1.10 34.37 -35.54
C GLU A 774 -1.37 35.67 -34.76
N ASN A 775 -2.43 36.43 -35.11
CA ASN A 775 -2.79 37.68 -34.45
C ASN A 775 -3.85 37.52 -33.36
N PHE A 776 -4.53 36.36 -33.29
CA PHE A 776 -5.64 36.11 -32.35
C PHE A 776 -5.39 34.84 -31.51
N PRO A 777 -4.57 34.94 -30.44
CA PRO A 777 -4.27 33.82 -29.56
C PRO A 777 -5.51 33.37 -28.77
N THR A 778 -5.53 32.10 -28.38
CA THR A 778 -6.47 31.60 -27.37
C THR A 778 -5.92 31.92 -25.99
N TYR A 779 -6.72 32.52 -25.12
CA TYR A 779 -6.23 32.94 -23.81
C TYR A 779 -7.27 32.81 -22.70
N LEU A 780 -6.76 32.65 -21.48
CA LEU A 780 -7.50 32.73 -20.22
C LEU A 780 -6.64 33.52 -19.22
N TYR A 781 -7.15 34.62 -18.68
CA TYR A 781 -6.38 35.41 -17.72
C TYR A 781 -7.22 35.98 -16.58
N GLN A 782 -6.56 36.30 -15.47
CA GLN A 782 -7.13 36.96 -14.32
C GLN A 782 -6.09 37.87 -13.66
N LYS A 783 -6.54 39.00 -13.10
CA LYS A 783 -5.74 39.82 -12.21
C LYS A 783 -6.00 39.46 -10.76
N ILE A 784 -4.93 39.27 -9.99
CA ILE A 784 -4.97 39.22 -8.53
C ILE A 784 -4.84 40.63 -8.01
N ASP A 785 -5.80 41.05 -7.19
CA ASP A 785 -5.86 42.41 -6.69
C ASP A 785 -4.74 42.70 -5.70
N GLU A 786 -4.16 43.89 -5.81
CA GLU A 786 -3.04 44.35 -4.98
C GLU A 786 -3.35 44.30 -3.47
N SER A 787 -4.62 44.49 -3.07
CA SER A 787 -5.06 44.46 -1.67
C SER A 787 -4.96 43.07 -1.01
N THR A 788 -4.90 42.00 -1.82
CA THR A 788 -4.74 40.62 -1.33
C THR A 788 -3.28 40.23 -1.14
N LEU A 789 -2.35 41.06 -1.62
CA LEU A 789 -0.93 40.77 -1.64
C LEU A 789 -0.20 41.40 -0.45
N LYS A 790 0.86 40.73 0.00
CA LYS A 790 1.75 41.19 1.06
C LYS A 790 3.07 41.69 0.48
N PRO A 791 3.70 42.70 1.09
CA PRO A 791 4.98 43.21 0.63
C PRO A 791 6.10 42.21 0.89
N TYR A 792 7.03 42.10 -0.06
CA TYR A 792 8.19 41.23 0.03
C TYR A 792 7.83 39.76 0.30
N THR A 793 6.90 39.22 -0.48
CA THR A 793 6.35 37.87 -0.27
C THR A 793 6.39 37.05 -1.56
N ARG A 794 6.67 35.75 -1.43
CA ARG A 794 6.62 34.80 -2.54
C ARG A 794 5.22 34.24 -2.70
N TYR A 795 4.73 34.26 -3.94
CA TYR A 795 3.50 33.60 -4.36
C TYR A 795 3.83 32.51 -5.37
N GLN A 796 3.11 31.39 -5.27
CA GLN A 796 3.35 30.21 -6.09
C GLN A 796 2.09 29.83 -6.84
N LEU A 797 2.20 29.78 -8.17
CA LEU A 797 1.18 29.21 -9.04
C LEU A 797 1.45 27.72 -9.20
N ARG A 798 0.42 26.90 -9.09
CA ARG A 798 0.48 25.46 -9.35
C ARG A 798 -0.85 24.95 -9.88
N GLY A 799 -0.83 23.78 -10.49
CA GLY A 799 -2.02 23.11 -11.01
C GLY A 799 -1.72 21.77 -11.64
N PHE A 800 -2.76 21.14 -12.19
CA PHE A 800 -2.67 19.86 -12.88
C PHE A 800 -3.05 20.02 -14.36
N VAL A 801 -2.24 19.46 -15.26
CA VAL A 801 -2.37 19.52 -16.71
C VAL A 801 -2.51 18.09 -17.23
N GLU A 802 -3.68 17.77 -17.78
CA GLU A 802 -3.94 16.46 -18.40
C GLU A 802 -3.04 16.25 -19.62
N GLY A 803 -2.94 17.30 -20.46
CA GLY A 803 -2.04 17.34 -21.60
C GLY A 803 -2.03 18.75 -22.20
N SER A 804 -0.93 19.10 -22.86
CA SER A 804 -0.76 20.37 -23.54
C SER A 804 0.25 20.34 -24.67
N GLU A 805 0.02 21.18 -25.66
CA GLU A 805 0.93 21.54 -26.76
C GLU A 805 0.95 23.06 -26.89
N ASN A 806 2.14 23.65 -26.81
CA ASN A 806 2.38 25.09 -26.94
C ASN A 806 1.59 25.98 -25.94
N LEU A 807 1.34 25.47 -24.72
CA LEU A 807 0.69 26.27 -23.67
C LEU A 807 1.70 27.17 -22.97
N ASP A 808 1.58 28.48 -23.13
CA ASP A 808 2.34 29.44 -22.33
C ASP A 808 1.56 29.85 -21.07
N VAL A 809 2.22 29.76 -19.91
CA VAL A 809 1.68 30.20 -18.62
C VAL A 809 2.51 31.35 -18.09
N TYR A 810 1.86 32.47 -17.77
CA TYR A 810 2.48 33.72 -17.35
C TYR A 810 2.06 34.13 -15.94
N LEU A 811 3.04 34.61 -15.18
CA LEU A 811 2.84 35.46 -14.00
C LEU A 811 3.47 36.83 -14.28
N ILE A 812 2.68 37.89 -14.30
CA ILE A 812 3.14 39.24 -14.71
C ILE A 812 2.96 40.24 -13.56
N ARG A 813 4.06 40.91 -13.21
CA ARG A 813 4.09 42.07 -12.28
C ARG A 813 5.10 43.13 -12.76
N TYR A 814 6.32 43.17 -12.19
CA TYR A 814 7.41 44.07 -12.64
C TYR A 814 7.99 43.67 -14.01
N GLY A 815 7.73 42.43 -14.40
CA GLY A 815 8.00 41.78 -15.67
C GLY A 815 7.27 40.42 -15.67
N ALA A 816 7.47 39.61 -16.70
CA ALA A 816 6.83 38.30 -16.80
C ALA A 816 7.77 37.16 -16.40
N ALA A 817 7.29 36.30 -15.50
CA ALA A 817 7.78 34.93 -15.39
C ALA A 817 6.90 34.06 -16.29
N HIS A 818 7.51 33.21 -17.13
CA HIS A 818 6.77 32.36 -18.06
C HIS A 818 7.33 30.95 -18.09
N VAL A 819 6.45 29.99 -18.33
CA VAL A 819 6.78 28.58 -18.62
C VAL A 819 5.96 28.16 -19.83
N ARG A 820 6.60 27.51 -20.80
CA ARG A 820 5.94 26.85 -21.93
C ARG A 820 5.79 25.37 -21.64
N MET A 821 4.55 24.87 -21.65
CA MET A 821 4.20 23.51 -21.27
C MET A 821 3.82 22.68 -22.49
N ASN A 822 4.50 21.54 -22.63
CA ASN A 822 4.22 20.50 -23.61
C ASN A 822 4.08 19.16 -22.87
N VAL A 823 2.92 18.95 -22.23
CA VAL A 823 2.63 17.75 -21.43
C VAL A 823 1.98 16.70 -22.33
N PRO A 824 2.52 15.47 -22.44
CA PRO A 824 1.96 14.45 -23.30
C PRO A 824 0.56 14.01 -22.82
N TYR A 825 -0.33 13.69 -23.76
CA TYR A 825 -1.63 13.07 -23.48
C TYR A 825 -1.48 11.56 -23.26
N ASN A 826 -0.78 11.15 -22.19
CA ASN A 826 -0.38 9.77 -21.92
C ASN A 826 -0.97 9.18 -20.62
N LEU A 827 -2.04 9.78 -20.10
CA LEU A 827 -2.80 9.24 -18.98
C LEU A 827 -3.80 8.19 -19.50
N GLU A 828 -3.57 6.93 -19.15
CA GLU A 828 -4.41 5.80 -19.54
C GLU A 828 -5.33 5.36 -18.39
N ILE A 829 -6.58 5.04 -18.74
CA ILE A 829 -7.54 4.42 -17.82
C ILE A 829 -7.34 2.89 -17.85
N ILE A 830 -6.84 2.33 -16.76
CA ILE A 830 -6.69 0.88 -16.55
C ILE A 830 -7.87 0.37 -15.74
N ASP A 831 -8.61 -0.61 -16.28
CA ASP A 831 -9.61 -1.37 -15.52
C ASP A 831 -8.90 -2.38 -14.59
N THR A 832 -9.08 -2.20 -13.29
CA THR A 832 -8.49 -3.08 -12.26
C THR A 832 -9.35 -4.31 -11.98
N SER A 833 -10.56 -4.39 -12.55
CA SER A 833 -11.35 -5.61 -12.52
C SER A 833 -10.78 -6.62 -13.53
N SER A 834 -10.58 -7.86 -13.07
CA SER A 834 -10.07 -9.04 -13.81
C SER A 834 -10.39 -9.00 -15.32
N PRO A 835 -9.49 -9.47 -16.23
CA PRO A 835 -9.60 -9.21 -17.67
C PRO A 835 -10.88 -9.80 -18.25
N VAL A 836 -11.95 -9.02 -18.25
CA VAL A 836 -13.10 -9.25 -19.10
C VAL A 836 -12.78 -8.52 -20.39
N ASN A 837 -12.50 -9.33 -21.39
CA ASN A 837 -12.31 -8.92 -22.77
C ASN A 837 -13.40 -7.90 -23.17
N PRO A 838 -13.08 -6.68 -23.65
CA PRO A 838 -14.08 -5.67 -24.00
C PRO A 838 -14.96 -6.03 -25.22
N CYS A 839 -14.88 -7.25 -25.74
CA CYS A 839 -15.57 -7.66 -26.96
C CYS A 839 -16.11 -9.10 -26.83
N GLU A 840 -17.29 -9.26 -26.22
CA GLU A 840 -18.24 -10.27 -26.69
C GLU A 840 -19.45 -9.51 -27.26
N GLU A 841 -19.51 -9.44 -28.60
CA GLU A 841 -20.74 -9.11 -29.31
C GLU A 841 -21.79 -10.18 -28.96
N VAL A 842 -22.73 -9.81 -28.11
CA VAL A 842 -23.98 -10.56 -27.96
C VAL A 842 -25.00 -9.93 -28.89
N ASP A 843 -25.42 -10.74 -29.87
CA ASP A 843 -26.50 -10.48 -30.80
C ASP A 843 -27.75 -9.88 -30.12
N GLY A 844 -28.21 -8.77 -30.69
CA GLY A 844 -29.63 -8.41 -30.71
C GLY A 844 -30.21 -7.77 -29.43
N LEU A 845 -30.68 -6.53 -29.61
CA LEU A 845 -31.64 -5.78 -28.79
C LEU A 845 -31.07 -4.93 -27.64
N SER A 846 -30.74 -3.69 -28.02
CA SER A 846 -30.97 -2.45 -27.26
C SER A 846 -30.73 -2.48 -25.74
N HIS A 847 -29.47 -2.43 -25.32
CA HIS A 847 -29.05 -1.52 -24.26
C HIS A 847 -27.60 -1.10 -24.57
N ARG A 848 -27.41 0.10 -25.15
CA ARG A 848 -26.11 0.78 -25.04
C ARG A 848 -25.94 1.09 -23.56
N SER A 849 -25.24 0.23 -22.83
CA SER A 849 -24.63 0.62 -21.57
C SER A 849 -23.69 1.77 -21.90
N CYS A 850 -23.99 2.98 -21.42
CA CYS A 850 -22.97 4.00 -21.32
C CYS A 850 -21.83 3.39 -20.51
N ASN A 851 -20.63 3.30 -21.07
CA ASN A 851 -19.44 2.98 -20.29
C ASN A 851 -19.19 4.19 -19.37
N VAL A 852 -19.88 4.23 -18.24
CA VAL A 852 -19.67 5.22 -17.19
C VAL A 852 -18.37 4.84 -16.49
N PHE A 853 -17.40 5.75 -16.51
CA PHE A 853 -16.14 5.59 -15.79
C PHE A 853 -16.42 5.34 -14.30
N ASP A 854 -16.02 4.17 -13.80
CA ASP A 854 -16.19 3.79 -12.39
C ASP A 854 -14.87 4.06 -11.66
N ARG A 855 -14.79 5.22 -11.00
CA ARG A 855 -13.61 5.66 -10.21
C ARG A 855 -13.13 4.65 -9.18
N CYS A 856 -13.96 3.68 -8.81
CA CYS A 856 -13.65 2.66 -7.81
C CYS A 856 -13.14 1.34 -8.41
N LYS A 857 -13.22 1.18 -9.73
CA LYS A 857 -12.73 0.00 -10.45
C LYS A 857 -11.67 0.35 -11.50
N GLN A 858 -11.60 1.61 -11.91
CA GLN A 858 -10.69 2.07 -12.94
C GLN A 858 -9.66 3.03 -12.33
N SER A 859 -8.39 2.77 -12.61
CA SER A 859 -7.23 3.54 -12.14
C SER A 859 -6.59 4.28 -13.31
N ILE A 860 -5.93 5.40 -13.02
CA ILE A 860 -5.26 6.24 -14.03
C ILE A 860 -3.76 6.00 -13.89
N SER A 861 -3.09 5.71 -15.01
CA SER A 861 -1.64 5.47 -15.04
C SER A 861 -0.97 6.27 -16.15
N VAL A 862 0.30 6.62 -15.94
CA VAL A 862 1.15 7.27 -16.95
C VAL A 862 1.78 6.19 -17.82
N ALA A 863 1.63 6.29 -19.15
CA ALA A 863 2.29 5.34 -20.07
C ALA A 863 3.83 5.39 -19.90
N PRO A 864 4.57 4.26 -20.03
CA PRO A 864 5.95 4.10 -19.52
C PRO A 864 7.07 4.99 -20.10
N ASP A 865 6.78 5.97 -20.96
CA ASP A 865 7.77 6.61 -21.84
C ASP A 865 7.85 8.15 -21.67
N ALA A 866 7.54 8.70 -20.49
CA ALA A 866 7.59 10.15 -20.27
C ALA A 866 8.99 10.65 -19.83
N ASN A 867 9.65 11.44 -20.68
CA ASN A 867 10.84 12.21 -20.30
C ASN A 867 10.46 13.36 -19.36
N THR A 868 11.08 13.42 -18.19
CA THR A 868 10.82 14.43 -17.15
C THR A 868 11.67 15.69 -17.32
N GLY A 869 11.04 16.86 -17.16
CA GLY A 869 11.68 18.18 -17.24
C GLY A 869 11.94 18.81 -15.85
N PRO A 870 12.76 19.87 -15.75
CA PRO A 870 13.18 20.46 -14.47
C PRO A 870 12.12 21.27 -13.71
N ASP A 871 10.95 21.56 -14.30
CA ASP A 871 9.89 22.42 -13.73
C ASP A 871 8.67 21.62 -13.20
N GLN A 872 8.84 20.32 -12.96
CA GLN A 872 7.78 19.38 -12.51
C GLN A 872 7.80 19.17 -10.99
N ILE A 873 6.63 19.06 -10.37
CA ILE A 873 6.51 18.72 -8.94
C ILE A 873 6.80 17.22 -8.75
N ASP A 874 7.80 16.87 -7.95
CA ASP A 874 8.15 15.48 -7.57
C ASP A 874 8.33 14.49 -8.75
N GLY A 875 8.63 14.99 -9.95
CA GLY A 875 8.80 14.17 -11.15
C GLY A 875 7.49 13.73 -11.84
N ASP A 876 6.34 14.26 -11.43
CA ASP A 876 5.07 14.09 -12.13
C ASP A 876 4.99 15.05 -13.34
N PRO A 877 4.90 14.54 -14.59
CA PRO A 877 4.86 15.40 -15.75
C PRO A 877 3.58 16.22 -15.91
N HIS A 878 2.52 15.88 -15.17
CA HIS A 878 1.22 16.53 -15.24
C HIS A 878 1.04 17.60 -14.15
N ALA A 879 1.91 17.65 -13.13
CA ALA A 879 1.86 18.66 -12.08
C ALA A 879 2.92 19.74 -12.31
N PHE A 880 2.48 21.00 -12.41
CA PHE A 880 3.39 22.13 -12.62
C PHE A 880 3.40 23.10 -11.44
N SER A 881 4.54 23.77 -11.24
CA SER A 881 4.57 24.93 -10.36
C SER A 881 5.72 25.89 -10.65
N PHE A 882 5.44 27.19 -10.53
CA PHE A 882 6.46 28.23 -10.54
C PHE A 882 5.98 29.45 -9.73
N HIS A 883 6.88 30.40 -9.49
CA HIS A 883 6.66 31.45 -8.50
C HIS A 883 6.87 32.86 -9.05
N ILE A 884 6.29 33.82 -8.35
CA ILE A 884 6.53 35.24 -8.52
C ILE A 884 6.67 35.92 -7.15
N ASP A 885 7.49 36.96 -7.09
CA ASP A 885 7.84 37.66 -5.87
C ASP A 885 7.26 39.08 -5.89
N THR A 886 6.59 39.49 -4.82
CA THR A 886 6.13 40.87 -4.63
C THR A 886 7.23 41.72 -3.98
N GLY A 887 7.35 42.97 -4.43
CA GLY A 887 8.19 43.99 -3.79
C GLY A 887 7.34 44.79 -2.81
N THR A 888 7.39 46.12 -2.89
CA THR A 888 6.36 46.94 -2.22
C THR A 888 4.97 46.70 -2.83
N VAL A 889 3.95 46.84 -1.98
CA VAL A 889 2.53 46.74 -2.37
C VAL A 889 1.94 48.14 -2.27
N ASP A 890 1.37 48.62 -3.38
CA ASP A 890 0.89 50.00 -3.51
C ASP A 890 -0.50 50.02 -4.15
N SER A 891 -1.53 50.31 -3.35
CA SER A 891 -2.92 50.38 -3.79
C SER A 891 -3.19 51.51 -4.80
N THR A 892 -2.33 52.52 -4.87
CA THR A 892 -2.48 53.62 -5.84
C THR A 892 -1.99 53.25 -7.22
N GLU A 893 -0.88 52.51 -7.32
CA GLU A 893 -0.40 51.96 -8.58
C GLU A 893 -1.17 50.69 -8.99
N ASN A 894 -1.69 49.93 -8.01
CA ASN A 894 -2.51 48.73 -8.19
C ASN A 894 -1.94 47.75 -9.24
N LEU A 895 -0.67 47.39 -9.10
CA LEU A 895 0.02 46.47 -10.01
C LEU A 895 -0.70 45.12 -10.10
N GLY A 896 -1.03 44.54 -8.96
CA GLY A 896 -1.53 43.17 -8.84
C GLY A 896 -0.52 42.12 -9.32
N ILE A 897 -1.03 40.93 -9.57
CA ILE A 897 -0.33 39.87 -10.30
C ILE A 897 -1.28 39.38 -11.39
N TRP A 898 -0.88 39.45 -12.65
CA TRP A 898 -1.65 38.82 -13.72
C TRP A 898 -1.25 37.36 -13.86
N VAL A 899 -2.25 36.48 -13.83
CA VAL A 899 -2.12 35.07 -14.18
C VAL A 899 -2.73 34.90 -15.57
N ALA A 900 -1.96 34.43 -16.55
CA ALA A 900 -2.45 34.27 -17.91
C ALA A 900 -1.98 32.96 -18.54
N PHE A 901 -2.89 32.30 -19.25
CA PHE A 901 -2.66 31.12 -20.07
C PHE A 901 -2.89 31.52 -21.52
N LYS A 902 -2.00 31.12 -22.42
CA LYS A 902 -2.01 31.55 -23.82
C LYS A 902 -1.56 30.43 -24.75
N ILE A 903 -2.23 30.30 -25.88
CA ILE A 903 -1.81 29.50 -27.04
C ILE A 903 -1.80 30.43 -28.25
N SER A 904 -0.66 30.57 -28.92
CA SER A 904 -0.51 31.46 -30.08
C SER A 904 -0.46 30.68 -31.40
N GLU A 905 -0.18 29.40 -31.32
CA GLU A 905 0.09 28.51 -32.43
C GLU A 905 -1.21 27.84 -32.93
N LEU A 906 -1.25 27.55 -34.25
CA LEU A 906 -2.42 26.96 -34.93
C LEU A 906 -2.64 25.48 -34.60
N ASP A 907 -1.64 24.82 -34.04
CA ASP A 907 -1.64 23.42 -33.62
C ASP A 907 -1.63 23.24 -32.09
N GLY A 908 -1.63 24.32 -31.31
CA GLY A 908 -1.60 24.22 -29.85
C GLY A 908 -2.93 23.77 -29.24
N SER A 909 -2.86 23.09 -28.10
CA SER A 909 -4.03 22.69 -27.30
C SER A 909 -3.65 22.52 -25.84
N ALA A 910 -4.59 22.64 -24.91
CA ALA A 910 -4.33 22.30 -23.51
C ALA A 910 -5.59 21.95 -22.75
N ILE A 911 -5.47 21.01 -21.80
CA ILE A 911 -6.51 20.72 -20.80
C ILE A 911 -5.87 20.76 -19.41
N PHE A 912 -6.36 21.62 -18.53
CA PHE A 912 -5.81 21.81 -17.19
C PHE A 912 -6.87 22.24 -16.17
N GLY A 913 -6.59 22.00 -14.89
CA GLY A 913 -7.49 22.30 -13.77
C GLY A 913 -6.76 22.34 -12.43
N ASN A 914 -7.53 22.35 -11.34
CA ASN A 914 -7.02 22.40 -9.95
C ASN A 914 -6.00 23.54 -9.75
N LEU A 915 -6.27 24.71 -10.32
CA LEU A 915 -5.36 25.85 -10.27
C LEU A 915 -5.35 26.50 -8.88
N GLU A 916 -4.16 26.76 -8.37
CA GLU A 916 -3.95 27.44 -7.10
C GLU A 916 -2.87 28.51 -7.25
N LEU A 917 -3.15 29.72 -6.75
CA LEU A 917 -2.12 30.70 -6.44
C LEU A 917 -2.08 30.90 -4.93
N ILE A 918 -1.00 30.49 -4.28
CA ILE A 918 -0.89 30.51 -2.81
C ILE A 918 0.26 31.39 -2.32
N GLU A 919 0.12 31.92 -1.11
CA GLU A 919 1.20 32.59 -0.37
C GLU A 919 2.15 31.53 0.21
N VAL A 920 3.43 31.58 -0.18
CA VAL A 920 4.46 30.67 0.36
C VAL A 920 5.09 31.25 1.63
N GLY A 921 5.37 32.56 1.63
CA GLY A 921 5.94 33.25 2.78
C GLY A 921 6.83 34.44 2.43
N PRO A 922 7.34 35.15 3.45
CA PRO A 922 8.15 36.35 3.27
C PRO A 922 9.53 36.05 2.65
N LEU A 923 10.00 36.96 1.82
CA LEU A 923 11.29 36.88 1.14
C LEU A 923 12.45 37.25 2.07
N SER A 924 13.58 36.57 1.89
CA SER A 924 14.82 36.88 2.59
C SER A 924 16.03 36.63 1.70
N GLY A 925 17.20 37.13 2.12
CA GLY A 925 18.47 36.89 1.43
C GLY A 925 18.48 37.35 -0.03
N GLU A 926 18.88 36.45 -0.93
CA GLU A 926 19.05 36.75 -2.35
C GLU A 926 17.72 37.10 -3.05
N ALA A 927 16.64 36.37 -2.79
CA ALA A 927 15.34 36.62 -3.41
C ALA A 927 14.83 38.04 -3.11
N LEU A 928 15.00 38.49 -1.85
CA LEU A 928 14.66 39.85 -1.45
C LEU A 928 15.48 40.90 -2.22
N ALA A 929 16.78 40.70 -2.37
CA ALA A 929 17.64 41.61 -3.12
C ALA A 929 17.30 41.64 -4.62
N GLN A 930 16.92 40.49 -5.20
CA GLN A 930 16.52 40.40 -6.60
C GLN A 930 15.20 41.14 -6.86
N VAL A 931 14.18 40.96 -6.01
CA VAL A 931 12.90 41.65 -6.20
C VAL A 931 13.04 43.16 -6.03
N GLN A 932 13.83 43.63 -5.06
CA GLN A 932 14.11 45.06 -4.87
C GLN A 932 14.78 45.68 -6.10
N ARG A 933 15.74 44.99 -6.72
CA ARG A 933 16.37 45.45 -7.97
C ARG A 933 15.41 45.46 -9.15
N LYS A 934 14.56 44.42 -9.27
CA LYS A 934 13.54 44.34 -10.34
C LYS A 934 12.53 45.48 -10.21
N GLU A 935 12.04 45.74 -9.00
CA GLU A 935 11.10 46.83 -8.70
C GLU A 935 11.71 48.20 -9.02
N GLU A 936 12.94 48.47 -8.58
CA GLU A 936 13.62 49.75 -8.83
C GLU A 936 13.82 50.00 -10.33
N LYS A 937 14.27 48.97 -11.06
CA LYS A 937 14.41 49.05 -12.53
C LYS A 937 13.06 49.30 -13.21
N TRP A 938 12.00 48.62 -12.75
CA TRP A 938 10.65 48.82 -13.26
C TRP A 938 10.15 50.25 -13.01
N LYS A 939 10.36 50.82 -11.82
CA LYS A 939 10.00 52.21 -11.49
C LYS A 939 10.68 53.22 -12.43
N GLN A 940 11.97 53.01 -12.74
CA GLN A 940 12.70 53.86 -13.68
C GLN A 940 12.16 53.78 -15.11
N VAL A 941 11.84 52.57 -15.58
CA VAL A 941 11.22 52.36 -16.90
C VAL A 941 9.83 52.99 -16.95
N LEU A 942 9.02 52.81 -15.91
CA LEU A 942 7.68 53.38 -15.80
C LEU A 942 7.71 54.91 -15.86
N ALA A 943 8.61 55.56 -15.13
CA ALA A 943 8.75 57.02 -15.14
C ALA A 943 9.06 57.55 -16.55
N LYS A 944 9.97 56.89 -17.28
CA LYS A 944 10.32 57.26 -18.66
C LYS A 944 9.14 57.07 -19.63
N LYS A 945 8.40 55.97 -19.49
CA LYS A 945 7.19 55.71 -20.27
C LYS A 945 6.14 56.80 -20.03
N ARG A 946 5.84 57.13 -18.76
CA ARG A 946 4.90 58.19 -18.39
C ARG A 946 5.28 59.55 -18.97
N GLU A 947 6.57 59.93 -18.92
CA GLU A 947 7.04 61.20 -19.50
C GLU A 947 6.85 61.24 -21.03
N THR A 948 7.12 60.13 -21.71
CA THR A 948 6.95 60.01 -23.16
C THR A 948 5.47 60.06 -23.55
N THR A 949 4.63 59.28 -22.85
CA THR A 949 3.18 59.29 -23.05
C THR A 949 2.60 60.68 -22.81
N ALA A 950 2.98 61.38 -21.74
CA ALA A 950 2.46 62.71 -21.45
C ALA A 950 2.68 63.70 -22.61
N LYS A 951 3.84 63.63 -23.29
CA LYS A 951 4.14 64.45 -24.46
C LYS A 951 3.28 64.08 -25.67
N LEU A 952 3.18 62.77 -25.97
CA LEU A 952 2.40 62.27 -27.10
C LEU A 952 0.90 62.51 -26.91
N TYR A 953 0.37 62.21 -25.72
CA TYR A 953 -1.02 62.46 -25.35
C TYR A 953 -1.35 63.95 -25.42
N ALA A 954 -0.50 64.84 -24.91
CA ALA A 954 -0.74 66.28 -25.01
C ALA A 954 -0.81 66.77 -26.47
N ALA A 955 0.09 66.27 -27.33
CA ALA A 955 0.10 66.62 -28.76
C ALA A 955 -1.14 66.08 -29.49
N ALA A 956 -1.49 64.81 -29.27
CA ALA A 956 -2.68 64.18 -29.85
C ALA A 956 -3.97 64.86 -29.36
N LYS A 957 -4.09 65.09 -28.04
CA LYS A 957 -5.22 65.79 -27.45
C LYS A 957 -5.37 67.21 -28.00
N GLN A 958 -4.27 67.96 -28.15
CA GLN A 958 -4.31 69.30 -28.72
C GLN A 958 -4.78 69.27 -30.19
N ALA A 959 -4.30 68.33 -31.00
CA ALA A 959 -4.73 68.17 -32.38
C ALA A 959 -6.24 67.83 -32.45
N ILE A 960 -6.71 66.93 -31.59
CA ILE A 960 -8.13 66.56 -31.48
C ILE A 960 -8.97 67.75 -31.02
N ASP A 961 -8.55 68.48 -29.98
CA ASP A 961 -9.27 69.65 -29.46
C ASP A 961 -9.46 70.72 -30.55
N GLN A 962 -8.51 70.83 -31.50
CA GLN A 962 -8.59 71.77 -32.63
C GLN A 962 -9.61 71.37 -33.70
N LEU A 963 -10.11 70.13 -33.72
CA LEU A 963 -11.15 69.68 -34.66
C LEU A 963 -12.55 70.19 -34.27
N PHE A 964 -12.77 70.43 -32.97
CA PHE A 964 -14.10 70.75 -32.43
C PHE A 964 -14.29 72.25 -32.21
N ALA A 965 -15.52 72.73 -32.44
CA ALA A 965 -15.91 74.12 -32.20
C ALA A 965 -16.25 74.38 -30.72
N ASP A 966 -16.52 73.32 -29.96
CA ASP A 966 -16.89 73.37 -28.56
C ASP A 966 -16.12 72.35 -27.73
N SER A 967 -16.03 72.59 -26.41
CA SER A 967 -15.31 71.71 -25.48
C SER A 967 -16.03 70.40 -25.15
N GLN A 968 -17.30 70.25 -25.54
CA GLN A 968 -18.09 69.04 -25.37
C GLN A 968 -17.98 68.09 -26.57
N ASN A 969 -17.18 68.44 -27.58
CA ASN A 969 -17.00 67.71 -28.82
C ASN A 969 -18.34 67.47 -29.56
N THR A 970 -19.29 68.40 -29.50
CA THR A 970 -20.63 68.21 -30.12
C THR A 970 -20.71 68.72 -31.56
N LYS A 971 -19.85 69.65 -31.95
CA LYS A 971 -19.74 70.19 -33.31
C LYS A 971 -18.27 70.26 -33.75
N LEU A 972 -18.01 69.91 -35.01
CA LEU A 972 -16.73 70.21 -35.65
C LEU A 972 -16.65 71.70 -35.98
N ARG A 973 -15.43 72.25 -36.04
CA ARG A 973 -15.27 73.58 -36.64
C ARG A 973 -15.63 73.52 -38.12
N PHE A 974 -16.19 74.62 -38.61
CA PHE A 974 -16.62 74.75 -40.00
C PHE A 974 -15.46 74.47 -40.98
N ASP A 975 -14.26 74.92 -40.66
CA ASP A 975 -13.04 74.80 -41.46
C ASP A 975 -12.31 73.45 -41.32
N THR A 976 -12.80 72.50 -40.50
CA THR A 976 -12.15 71.19 -40.33
C THR A 976 -12.34 70.32 -41.58
N GLU A 977 -11.24 69.83 -42.15
CA GLU A 977 -11.18 68.89 -43.27
C GLU A 977 -10.93 67.45 -42.77
N PHE A 978 -11.26 66.44 -43.60
CA PHE A 978 -11.03 65.03 -43.23
C PHE A 978 -9.54 64.73 -43.00
N SER A 979 -8.66 65.39 -43.77
CA SER A 979 -7.21 65.35 -43.63
C SER A 979 -6.73 65.78 -42.23
N ASN A 980 -7.44 66.72 -41.58
CA ASN A 980 -7.13 67.15 -40.22
C ASN A 980 -7.48 66.06 -39.20
N ILE A 981 -8.58 65.33 -39.41
CA ILE A 981 -9.00 64.21 -38.57
C ILE A 981 -7.98 63.06 -38.66
N LEU A 982 -7.58 62.68 -39.88
CA LEU A 982 -6.56 61.64 -40.10
C LEU A 982 -5.20 62.02 -39.51
N SER A 983 -4.83 63.30 -39.58
CA SER A 983 -3.59 63.80 -38.95
C SER A 983 -3.63 63.68 -37.43
N ALA A 984 -4.78 63.96 -36.81
CA ALA A 984 -4.98 63.81 -35.38
C ALA A 984 -4.98 62.33 -34.95
N GLU A 985 -5.64 61.46 -35.72
CA GLU A 985 -5.66 60.00 -35.56
C GLU A 985 -4.23 59.43 -35.60
N HIS A 986 -3.42 59.84 -36.59
CA HIS A 986 -2.03 59.41 -36.69
C HIS A 986 -1.18 59.77 -35.46
N LEU A 987 -1.50 60.87 -34.75
CA LEU A 987 -0.83 61.22 -33.49
C LEU A 987 -1.28 60.32 -32.33
N VAL A 988 -2.55 59.89 -32.32
CA VAL A 988 -3.11 58.97 -31.31
C VAL A 988 -2.41 57.61 -31.40
N TYR A 989 -2.26 57.07 -32.62
CA TYR A 989 -1.58 55.80 -32.87
C TYR A 989 -0.06 55.80 -32.60
N LYS A 990 0.56 56.96 -32.29
CA LYS A 990 1.96 57.01 -31.81
C LYS A 990 2.10 56.66 -30.33
N ILE A 991 1.01 56.65 -29.56
CA ILE A 991 1.03 56.27 -28.15
C ILE A 991 1.39 54.79 -28.05
N GLN A 992 2.46 54.48 -27.31
CA GLN A 992 2.96 53.10 -27.12
C GLN A 992 2.40 52.48 -25.82
N ASP A 993 2.65 51.19 -25.60
CA ASP A 993 2.23 50.46 -24.37
C ASP A 993 0.71 50.54 -24.08
N ILE A 994 -0.10 50.55 -25.14
CA ILE A 994 -1.57 50.52 -25.09
C ILE A 994 -2.05 49.17 -24.57
N TYR A 995 -1.39 48.10 -25.00
CA TYR A 995 -1.68 46.72 -24.61
C TYR A 995 -0.47 46.11 -23.92
N ASN A 996 -0.68 45.09 -23.10
CA ASN A 996 0.41 44.33 -22.49
C ASN A 996 1.20 43.55 -23.57
N ASN A 997 2.53 43.44 -23.38
CA ASN A 997 3.42 42.85 -24.38
C ASN A 997 3.28 41.33 -24.48
N GLU A 998 2.94 40.67 -23.38
CA GLU A 998 2.86 39.22 -23.28
C GLU A 998 1.50 38.72 -23.77
N LEU A 999 0.43 39.43 -23.43
CA LEU A 999 -0.93 39.19 -23.91
C LEU A 999 -1.65 40.50 -24.23
N SER A 1000 -1.83 40.78 -25.53
CA SER A 1000 -2.46 42.00 -26.02
C SER A 1000 -3.92 42.21 -25.57
N ALA A 1001 -4.60 41.15 -25.12
CA ALA A 1001 -5.94 41.25 -24.54
C ALA A 1001 -5.96 41.91 -23.14
N ILE A 1002 -4.80 42.04 -22.49
CA ILE A 1002 -4.67 42.72 -21.21
C ILE A 1002 -4.39 44.21 -21.46
N PRO A 1003 -5.19 45.13 -20.89
CA PRO A 1003 -4.95 46.57 -20.96
C PRO A 1003 -3.53 46.94 -20.48
N GLY A 1004 -2.82 47.72 -21.29
CA GLY A 1004 -1.51 48.25 -20.96
C GLY A 1004 -1.58 49.55 -20.14
N LEU A 1005 -0.41 50.15 -19.88
CA LEU A 1005 -0.29 51.37 -19.07
C LEU A 1005 -1.12 52.53 -19.62
N ASN A 1006 -1.19 52.66 -20.94
CA ASN A 1006 -1.78 53.82 -21.61
C ASN A 1006 -3.14 53.52 -22.25
N TYR A 1007 -3.75 52.36 -21.94
CA TYR A 1007 -5.00 51.92 -22.56
C TYR A 1007 -6.13 52.93 -22.42
N ASP A 1008 -6.43 53.36 -21.19
CA ASP A 1008 -7.55 54.28 -20.93
C ASP A 1008 -7.36 55.63 -21.60
N LEU A 1009 -6.13 56.17 -21.56
CA LEU A 1009 -5.77 57.43 -22.22
C LEU A 1009 -5.91 57.32 -23.75
N PHE A 1010 -5.49 56.19 -24.32
CA PHE A 1010 -5.62 55.93 -25.74
C PHE A 1010 -7.10 55.82 -26.14
N MET A 1011 -7.89 55.02 -25.42
CA MET A 1011 -9.32 54.82 -25.70
C MET A 1011 -10.12 56.12 -25.56
N GLU A 1012 -9.77 56.98 -24.61
CA GLU A 1012 -10.36 58.33 -24.50
C GLU A 1012 -10.17 59.13 -25.80
N LEU A 1013 -8.95 59.17 -26.34
CA LEU A 1013 -8.66 59.93 -27.57
C LEU A 1013 -9.23 59.26 -28.82
N GLU A 1014 -9.16 57.94 -28.91
CA GLU A 1014 -9.72 57.15 -30.02
C GLU A 1014 -11.23 57.36 -30.14
N ASN A 1015 -11.95 57.33 -29.01
CA ASN A 1015 -13.38 57.62 -28.98
C ASN A 1015 -13.70 59.04 -29.49
N ARG A 1016 -12.82 60.02 -29.22
CA ARG A 1016 -12.98 61.39 -29.72
C ARG A 1016 -12.71 61.50 -31.22
N ILE A 1017 -11.72 60.79 -31.74
CA ILE A 1017 -11.49 60.66 -33.19
C ILE A 1017 -12.72 60.04 -33.86
N GLN A 1018 -13.22 58.93 -33.32
CA GLN A 1018 -14.41 58.27 -33.87
C GLN A 1018 -15.63 59.19 -33.86
N ASN A 1019 -15.82 59.97 -32.79
CA ASN A 1019 -16.86 61.00 -32.74
C ASN A 1019 -16.64 62.11 -33.79
N ALA A 1020 -15.40 62.56 -34.01
CA ALA A 1020 -15.08 63.54 -35.07
C ALA A 1020 -15.44 62.99 -36.46
N ILE A 1021 -15.11 61.74 -36.75
CA ILE A 1021 -15.48 61.06 -38.01
C ILE A 1021 -17.01 61.03 -38.16
N THR A 1022 -17.74 60.64 -37.10
CA THR A 1022 -19.21 60.61 -37.12
C THR A 1022 -19.82 61.98 -37.37
N LEU A 1023 -19.32 63.04 -36.73
CA LEU A 1023 -19.79 64.41 -36.96
C LEU A 1023 -19.42 64.95 -38.35
N TYR A 1024 -18.27 64.56 -38.88
CA TYR A 1024 -17.83 64.91 -40.24
C TYR A 1024 -18.79 64.33 -41.28
N ASP A 1025 -19.15 63.05 -41.14
CA ASP A 1025 -20.12 62.41 -42.03
C ASP A 1025 -21.53 63.01 -41.84
N ALA A 1026 -21.92 63.36 -40.60
CA ALA A 1026 -23.27 63.86 -40.30
C ALA A 1026 -23.55 65.31 -40.75
N ARG A 1027 -22.52 66.17 -40.90
CA ARG A 1027 -22.72 67.56 -41.32
C ARG A 1027 -22.93 67.74 -42.83
N ASN A 1028 -22.64 66.70 -43.62
CA ASN A 1028 -22.85 66.73 -45.06
C ASN A 1028 -24.33 66.49 -45.37
N ILE A 1029 -24.96 67.44 -46.05
CA ILE A 1029 -26.37 67.34 -46.46
C ILE A 1029 -26.52 66.30 -47.58
N LEU A 1030 -25.46 66.07 -48.35
CA LEU A 1030 -25.42 65.04 -49.37
C LEU A 1030 -25.30 63.67 -48.73
N GLN A 1031 -26.19 62.76 -49.13
CA GLN A 1031 -26.07 61.38 -48.71
C GLN A 1031 -24.98 60.70 -49.51
N ASN A 1032 -24.09 59.99 -48.82
CA ASN A 1032 -23.00 59.24 -49.46
C ASN A 1032 -22.08 60.15 -50.31
N GLY A 1033 -21.82 61.38 -49.85
CA GLY A 1033 -20.94 62.34 -50.52
C GLY A 1033 -19.46 61.93 -50.61
N GLY A 1034 -19.02 60.97 -49.79
CA GLY A 1034 -17.69 60.36 -49.86
C GLY A 1034 -17.66 58.95 -50.45
N PHE A 1035 -18.73 58.55 -51.16
CA PHE A 1035 -18.82 57.29 -51.94
C PHE A 1035 -18.50 55.98 -51.18
N LYS A 1036 -18.56 55.98 -49.84
CA LYS A 1036 -18.31 54.80 -48.99
C LYS A 1036 -19.28 53.64 -49.28
N SER A 1037 -20.46 53.93 -49.84
CA SER A 1037 -21.47 52.95 -50.26
C SER A 1037 -21.65 52.92 -51.78
N ASP A 1038 -20.54 52.95 -52.52
CA ASP A 1038 -20.53 53.02 -53.99
C ASP A 1038 -21.33 54.26 -54.45
N VAL A 1039 -22.15 54.17 -55.49
CA VAL A 1039 -23.04 55.25 -55.96
C VAL A 1039 -24.43 55.28 -55.30
N THR A 1040 -24.61 54.61 -54.15
CA THR A 1040 -25.89 54.61 -53.43
C THR A 1040 -26.33 56.04 -53.08
N SER A 1041 -27.62 56.35 -53.21
CA SER A 1041 -28.21 57.69 -53.08
C SER A 1041 -27.85 58.70 -54.18
N TRP A 1042 -27.12 58.30 -55.22
CA TRP A 1042 -26.88 59.09 -56.42
C TRP A 1042 -27.62 58.51 -57.65
N GLU A 1043 -28.15 59.39 -58.49
CA GLU A 1043 -28.66 59.07 -59.84
C GLU A 1043 -27.47 58.95 -60.80
N THR A 1044 -27.24 57.77 -61.38
CA THR A 1044 -26.05 57.51 -62.21
C THR A 1044 -26.37 57.12 -63.64
N THR A 1045 -25.54 57.52 -64.59
CA THR A 1045 -25.51 56.95 -65.94
C THR A 1045 -24.50 55.78 -66.04
N ALA A 1046 -24.46 55.10 -67.19
CA ALA A 1046 -23.50 54.01 -67.41
C ALA A 1046 -22.04 54.56 -67.44
N ASN A 1047 -21.09 53.79 -66.88
CA ASN A 1047 -19.65 54.11 -66.77
C ASN A 1047 -19.24 55.07 -65.63
N ALA A 1048 -20.11 55.30 -64.65
CA ALA A 1048 -19.70 55.83 -63.34
C ALA A 1048 -19.44 54.65 -62.39
N GLU A 1049 -18.25 54.57 -61.81
CA GLU A 1049 -17.88 53.50 -60.86
C GLU A 1049 -17.12 54.08 -59.67
N VAL A 1050 -17.19 53.42 -58.52
CA VAL A 1050 -16.38 53.77 -57.36
C VAL A 1050 -15.23 52.78 -57.22
N GLN A 1051 -14.00 53.29 -57.19
CA GLN A 1051 -12.79 52.51 -56.99
C GLN A 1051 -12.20 52.77 -55.60
N GLN A 1052 -11.54 51.75 -55.04
CA GLN A 1052 -10.74 51.90 -53.83
C GLN A 1052 -9.34 52.37 -54.22
N ILE A 1053 -8.99 53.61 -53.90
CA ILE A 1053 -7.68 54.21 -54.18
C ILE A 1053 -7.10 54.69 -52.83
N ASP A 1054 -5.94 54.16 -52.45
CA ASP A 1054 -5.27 54.45 -51.16
C ASP A 1054 -6.18 54.34 -49.91
N GLY A 1055 -7.17 53.43 -49.95
CA GLY A 1055 -8.10 53.19 -48.85
C GLY A 1055 -9.32 54.12 -48.82
N ALA A 1056 -9.45 55.03 -49.78
CA ALA A 1056 -10.62 55.88 -49.97
C ALA A 1056 -11.53 55.36 -51.12
N SER A 1057 -12.84 55.49 -50.94
CA SER A 1057 -13.82 55.27 -52.01
C SER A 1057 -13.88 56.49 -52.92
N VAL A 1058 -13.35 56.38 -54.14
CA VAL A 1058 -13.28 57.48 -55.10
C VAL A 1058 -14.23 57.22 -56.27
N LEU A 1059 -15.11 58.18 -56.57
CA LEU A 1059 -15.93 58.13 -57.77
C LEU A 1059 -15.07 58.41 -59.00
N VAL A 1060 -15.05 57.47 -59.94
CA VAL A 1060 -14.30 57.54 -61.19
C VAL A 1060 -15.28 57.66 -62.35
N LEU A 1061 -15.24 58.80 -63.04
CA LEU A 1061 -15.93 59.02 -64.30
C LEU A 1061 -14.92 58.82 -65.43
N SER A 1062 -15.04 57.68 -66.12
CA SER A 1062 -14.05 57.26 -67.13
C SER A 1062 -14.40 57.66 -68.57
N ASN A 1063 -15.53 58.33 -68.75
CA ASN A 1063 -16.05 58.73 -70.05
C ASN A 1063 -17.00 59.91 -69.89
N TRP A 1064 -17.04 60.81 -70.87
CA TRP A 1064 -17.82 62.06 -70.81
C TRP A 1064 -19.34 61.82 -70.77
N ASN A 1065 -19.80 60.61 -71.14
CA ASN A 1065 -21.20 60.22 -71.03
C ASN A 1065 -21.60 59.71 -69.63
N ALA A 1066 -20.64 59.64 -68.70
CA ALA A 1066 -20.85 59.29 -67.30
C ALA A 1066 -21.19 60.56 -66.49
N SER A 1067 -22.31 60.54 -65.77
CA SER A 1067 -22.65 61.58 -64.80
C SER A 1067 -23.35 60.98 -63.59
N VAL A 1068 -23.22 61.68 -62.47
CA VAL A 1068 -23.74 61.28 -61.16
C VAL A 1068 -24.42 62.50 -60.54
N ALA A 1069 -25.68 62.38 -60.16
CA ALA A 1069 -26.45 63.50 -59.65
C ALA A 1069 -27.24 63.17 -58.38
N GLN A 1070 -27.44 64.13 -57.48
CA GLN A 1070 -28.24 63.96 -56.29
C GLN A 1070 -29.07 65.21 -56.03
N SER A 1071 -30.36 65.02 -55.75
CA SER A 1071 -31.26 66.10 -55.37
C SER A 1071 -31.47 66.10 -53.86
N VAL A 1072 -31.28 67.24 -53.21
CA VAL A 1072 -31.43 67.41 -51.76
C VAL A 1072 -32.27 68.63 -51.42
N ASN A 1073 -32.95 68.56 -50.27
CA ASN A 1073 -33.74 69.68 -49.77
C ASN A 1073 -32.86 70.59 -48.90
N VAL A 1074 -33.00 71.90 -49.08
CA VAL A 1074 -32.26 72.96 -48.37
C VAL A 1074 -33.21 74.05 -47.89
N GLN A 1075 -32.75 74.91 -46.98
CA GLN A 1075 -33.50 76.07 -46.49
C GLN A 1075 -33.07 77.31 -47.28
N ASN A 1076 -34.00 77.96 -47.96
CA ASN A 1076 -33.72 79.10 -48.86
C ASN A 1076 -33.28 80.39 -48.14
N ASP A 1077 -33.32 80.44 -46.81
CA ASP A 1077 -32.89 81.56 -45.98
C ASP A 1077 -31.45 81.41 -45.43
N HIS A 1078 -30.72 80.37 -45.84
CA HIS A 1078 -29.37 80.07 -45.36
C HIS A 1078 -28.35 79.95 -46.49
N GLY A 1079 -27.10 80.31 -46.20
CA GLY A 1079 -25.96 80.03 -47.07
C GLY A 1079 -25.45 78.59 -46.90
N TYR A 1080 -24.93 78.03 -47.98
CA TYR A 1080 -24.32 76.71 -48.02
C TYR A 1080 -22.94 76.80 -48.69
N VAL A 1081 -22.03 75.91 -48.31
CA VAL A 1081 -20.75 75.72 -48.99
C VAL A 1081 -20.76 74.35 -49.65
N LEU A 1082 -20.64 74.35 -50.97
CA LEU A 1082 -20.28 73.16 -51.73
C LEU A 1082 -18.76 73.04 -51.72
N ARG A 1083 -18.24 71.97 -51.13
CA ARG A 1083 -16.82 71.63 -51.12
C ARG A 1083 -16.61 70.33 -51.87
N VAL A 1084 -15.71 70.34 -52.84
CA VAL A 1084 -15.43 69.18 -53.69
C VAL A 1084 -13.94 68.93 -53.68
N THR A 1085 -13.55 67.71 -53.34
CA THR A 1085 -12.19 67.21 -53.45
C THR A 1085 -12.11 66.25 -54.62
N ALA A 1086 -11.39 66.66 -55.67
CA ALA A 1086 -11.35 65.90 -56.91
C ALA A 1086 -10.02 66.10 -57.64
N LYS A 1087 -9.72 65.16 -58.55
CA LYS A 1087 -8.54 65.13 -59.41
C LYS A 1087 -8.99 64.90 -60.85
N LYS A 1088 -8.46 65.71 -61.78
CA LYS A 1088 -8.72 65.57 -63.22
C LYS A 1088 -7.47 65.04 -63.94
N GLU A 1089 -7.64 63.99 -64.73
CA GLU A 1089 -6.60 63.44 -65.60
C GLU A 1089 -7.01 63.48 -67.08
N GLY A 1090 -6.06 63.85 -67.95
CA GLY A 1090 -6.30 64.03 -69.39
C GLY A 1090 -6.66 65.47 -69.78
N ILE A 1091 -6.96 65.66 -71.07
CA ILE A 1091 -7.52 66.92 -71.60
C ILE A 1091 -8.94 67.14 -71.06
N GLY A 1092 -9.53 68.33 -71.22
CA GLY A 1092 -10.89 68.63 -70.76
C GLY A 1092 -11.00 68.98 -69.28
N ASN A 1093 -12.25 69.11 -68.81
CA ASN A 1093 -12.59 69.54 -67.46
C ASN A 1093 -13.54 68.54 -66.78
N GLY A 1094 -13.27 68.22 -65.52
CA GLY A 1094 -14.27 67.69 -64.61
C GLY A 1094 -15.10 68.83 -64.05
N TYR A 1095 -16.38 68.60 -63.77
CA TYR A 1095 -17.24 69.62 -63.19
C TYR A 1095 -18.17 69.04 -62.14
N VAL A 1096 -18.46 69.87 -61.14
CA VAL A 1096 -19.55 69.66 -60.18
C VAL A 1096 -20.43 70.89 -60.24
N THR A 1097 -21.63 70.70 -60.76
CA THR A 1097 -22.62 71.75 -60.96
C THR A 1097 -23.70 71.62 -59.91
N ILE A 1098 -24.06 72.73 -59.27
CA ILE A 1098 -25.24 72.83 -58.43
C ILE A 1098 -26.29 73.66 -59.15
N LEU A 1099 -27.54 73.22 -59.08
CA LEU A 1099 -28.66 73.88 -59.73
C LEU A 1099 -29.89 73.87 -58.84
N ASP A 1100 -30.56 75.02 -58.75
CA ASP A 1100 -31.80 75.18 -58.01
C ASP A 1100 -33.03 75.21 -58.97
N CYS A 1101 -34.24 75.11 -58.42
CA CYS A 1101 -35.47 75.12 -59.24
C CYS A 1101 -35.80 76.49 -59.88
N ALA A 1102 -35.03 77.54 -59.60
CA ALA A 1102 -35.16 78.86 -60.21
C ALA A 1102 -34.18 79.06 -61.40
N ASN A 1103 -33.47 78.00 -61.82
CA ASN A 1103 -32.40 78.01 -62.82
C ASN A 1103 -31.17 78.83 -62.41
N HIS A 1104 -30.91 79.00 -61.11
CA HIS A 1104 -29.59 79.42 -60.66
C HIS A 1104 -28.63 78.24 -60.82
N ILE A 1105 -27.54 78.44 -61.55
CA ILE A 1105 -26.57 77.39 -61.87
C ILE A 1105 -25.18 77.90 -61.54
N ASP A 1106 -24.46 77.11 -60.75
CA ASP A 1106 -23.13 77.40 -60.27
C ASP A 1106 -22.26 76.15 -60.44
N THR A 1107 -21.03 76.31 -60.95
CA THR A 1107 -20.19 75.17 -61.35
C THR A 1107 -18.78 75.29 -60.82
N LEU A 1108 -18.33 74.27 -60.09
CA LEU A 1108 -16.92 74.02 -59.79
C LEU A 1108 -16.29 73.25 -60.95
N THR A 1109 -15.22 73.78 -61.53
CA THR A 1109 -14.51 73.15 -62.65
C THR A 1109 -13.10 72.72 -62.23
N PHE A 1110 -12.69 71.52 -62.63
CA PHE A 1110 -11.39 70.91 -62.34
C PHE A 1110 -10.67 70.58 -63.64
N SER A 1111 -9.44 71.05 -63.80
CA SER A 1111 -8.59 70.85 -64.96
C SER A 1111 -7.29 70.15 -64.56
N ALA A 1112 -6.61 69.52 -65.51
CA ALA A 1112 -5.31 68.88 -65.26
C ALA A 1112 -4.19 69.86 -64.84
N CYS A 1113 -4.43 71.18 -64.90
CA CYS A 1113 -3.48 72.21 -64.46
C CYS A 1113 -3.69 72.62 -62.99
N ASP A 1114 -4.74 72.14 -62.32
CA ASP A 1114 -5.01 72.48 -60.93
C ASP A 1114 -4.07 71.78 -59.94
N SER A 1115 -3.36 70.72 -60.37
CA SER A 1115 -2.35 70.06 -59.54
C SER A 1115 -0.98 70.74 -59.70
N ASP A 1116 -0.50 71.41 -58.65
CA ASP A 1116 0.85 71.97 -58.61
C ASP A 1116 1.90 70.85 -58.75
N SER A 1117 2.78 70.99 -59.75
CA SER A 1117 3.71 69.95 -60.21
C SER A 1117 4.98 69.82 -59.38
N ASP A 1118 4.94 70.02 -58.05
CA ASP A 1118 6.15 69.88 -57.22
C ASP A 1118 5.92 69.11 -55.90
N THR A 1119 6.49 67.89 -55.87
CA THR A 1119 6.93 67.04 -54.74
C THR A 1119 6.03 65.91 -54.14
N SER A 1120 6.50 64.68 -54.38
CA SER A 1120 6.51 63.44 -53.55
C SER A 1120 5.27 62.51 -53.40
N SER A 1121 5.37 61.35 -54.06
CA SER A 1121 4.96 59.95 -53.75
C SER A 1121 3.68 59.55 -53.00
N ASN A 1122 2.75 60.43 -52.63
CA ASN A 1122 1.39 60.02 -52.19
C ASN A 1122 0.37 60.35 -53.29
N GLU A 1123 -0.46 59.40 -53.74
CA GLU A 1123 -1.44 59.68 -54.82
C GLU A 1123 -2.56 60.65 -54.37
N LEU A 1124 -2.76 60.82 -53.06
CA LEU A 1124 -3.71 61.77 -52.46
C LEU A 1124 -3.28 63.24 -52.52
N THR A 1125 -1.99 63.57 -52.68
CA THR A 1125 -1.57 64.99 -52.84
C THR A 1125 -1.89 65.57 -54.21
N ALA A 1126 -2.44 64.76 -55.13
CA ALA A 1126 -2.87 65.21 -56.46
C ALA A 1126 -4.36 65.62 -56.53
N TYR A 1127 -5.12 65.45 -55.45
CA TYR A 1127 -6.51 65.91 -55.35
C TYR A 1127 -6.55 67.36 -54.89
N VAL A 1128 -7.41 68.14 -55.53
CA VAL A 1128 -7.59 69.56 -55.21
C VAL A 1128 -8.96 69.74 -54.59
N THR A 1129 -9.03 70.48 -53.49
CA THR A 1129 -10.30 70.87 -52.89
C THR A 1129 -10.70 72.26 -53.40
N LYS A 1130 -11.86 72.36 -54.03
CA LYS A 1130 -12.46 73.66 -54.41
C LYS A 1130 -13.76 73.85 -53.64
N THR A 1131 -14.04 75.10 -53.28
CA THR A 1131 -15.24 75.49 -52.53
C THR A 1131 -16.03 76.54 -53.27
N LEU A 1132 -17.35 76.48 -53.12
CA LEU A 1132 -18.29 77.45 -53.66
C LEU A 1132 -19.35 77.78 -52.61
N GLU A 1133 -19.51 79.07 -52.29
CA GLU A 1133 -20.59 79.57 -51.43
C GLU A 1133 -21.85 79.78 -52.26
N ILE A 1134 -22.98 79.27 -51.79
CA ILE A 1134 -24.25 79.22 -52.53
C ILE A 1134 -25.39 79.64 -51.59
N PHE A 1135 -26.29 80.46 -52.10
CA PHE A 1135 -27.51 80.89 -51.41
C PHE A 1135 -28.71 80.48 -52.28
N PRO A 1136 -29.35 79.32 -52.02
CA PRO A 1136 -30.38 78.79 -52.90
C PRO A 1136 -31.68 79.60 -52.81
N ASP A 1137 -32.26 79.99 -53.95
CA ASP A 1137 -33.53 80.72 -53.99
C ASP A 1137 -34.75 79.79 -53.76
N THR A 1138 -34.53 78.48 -53.75
CA THR A 1138 -35.56 77.44 -53.65
C THR A 1138 -35.20 76.37 -52.62
N GLU A 1139 -36.21 75.62 -52.15
CA GLU A 1139 -36.03 74.59 -51.10
C GLU A 1139 -35.41 73.28 -51.63
N GLN A 1140 -35.13 73.18 -52.93
CA GLN A 1140 -34.57 71.99 -53.54
C GLN A 1140 -33.43 72.36 -54.48
N ILE A 1141 -32.30 71.68 -54.32
CA ILE A 1141 -31.13 71.80 -55.18
C ILE A 1141 -30.76 70.43 -55.71
N ARG A 1142 -30.14 70.40 -56.88
CA ARG A 1142 -29.55 69.22 -57.48
C ARG A 1142 -28.07 69.48 -57.72
N ILE A 1143 -27.25 68.52 -57.32
CA ILE A 1143 -25.83 68.50 -57.64
C ILE A 1143 -25.61 67.47 -58.74
N GLU A 1144 -24.85 67.83 -59.76
CA GLU A 1144 -24.49 66.97 -60.88
C GLU A 1144 -22.98 67.01 -61.08
N ILE A 1145 -22.37 65.83 -61.06
CA ILE A 1145 -20.97 65.57 -61.28
C ILE A 1145 -20.84 65.02 -62.70
N GLY A 1146 -19.97 65.61 -63.50
CA GLY A 1146 -19.71 65.15 -64.85
C GLY A 1146 -18.33 65.56 -65.33
N GLU A 1147 -18.00 65.18 -66.55
CA GLU A 1147 -16.71 65.45 -67.14
C GLU A 1147 -16.85 65.65 -68.66
N THR A 1148 -16.00 66.47 -69.27
CA THR A 1148 -16.13 66.81 -70.70
C THR A 1148 -15.38 65.87 -71.64
N GLU A 1149 -14.26 65.31 -71.19
CA GLU A 1149 -13.38 64.35 -71.87
C GLU A 1149 -12.22 63.98 -70.93
N GLY A 1150 -11.73 62.73 -70.94
CA GLY A 1150 -10.65 62.26 -70.05
C GLY A 1150 -11.19 61.45 -68.85
N MET A 1151 -10.49 61.49 -67.71
CA MET A 1151 -10.89 60.78 -66.48
C MET A 1151 -11.07 61.77 -65.33
N PHE A 1152 -12.17 61.69 -64.59
CA PHE A 1152 -12.41 62.55 -63.42
C PHE A 1152 -12.61 61.71 -62.16
N TYR A 1153 -11.79 61.97 -61.15
CA TYR A 1153 -11.75 61.26 -59.88
C TYR A 1153 -12.28 62.19 -58.79
N VAL A 1154 -13.36 61.83 -58.12
CA VAL A 1154 -13.98 62.63 -57.06
C VAL A 1154 -13.93 61.85 -55.76
N GLU A 1155 -13.12 62.33 -54.83
CA GLU A 1155 -12.94 61.71 -53.52
C GLU A 1155 -14.11 62.07 -52.59
N SER A 1156 -14.52 63.34 -52.59
CA SER A 1156 -15.65 63.78 -51.77
C SER A 1156 -16.38 64.97 -52.36
N VAL A 1157 -17.70 64.96 -52.22
CA VAL A 1157 -18.59 66.11 -52.45
C VAL A 1157 -19.36 66.37 -51.16
N GLU A 1158 -19.22 67.58 -50.64
CA GLU A 1158 -19.84 68.01 -49.40
C GLU A 1158 -20.69 69.24 -49.65
N LEU A 1159 -21.93 69.21 -49.18
CA LEU A 1159 -22.74 70.41 -49.07
C LEU A 1159 -23.02 70.68 -47.59
N ILE A 1160 -22.48 71.78 -47.10
CA ILE A 1160 -22.48 72.12 -45.68
C ILE A 1160 -23.22 73.43 -45.48
N ARG A 1161 -24.15 73.50 -44.54
CA ARG A 1161 -24.80 74.76 -44.17
C ARG A 1161 -23.80 75.69 -43.48
N MET A 1162 -23.78 76.96 -43.87
CA MET A 1162 -23.02 77.98 -43.16
C MET A 1162 -23.73 78.28 -41.83
N GLU A 1163 -23.10 77.89 -40.71
CA GLU A 1163 -23.50 78.28 -39.36
C GLU A 1163 -22.39 79.18 -38.79
N ASN A 1164 -22.76 80.33 -38.22
CA ASN A 1164 -21.84 81.19 -37.48
C ASN A 1164 -21.46 80.58 -36.13
#